data_AF-A0A6A5SEZ7-F1
#
_entry.id   AF-A0A6A5SEZ7-F1
#
_cell.length_a   1.000
_cell.length_b   1.000
_cell.length_c   1.000
_cell.angle_alpha   90.00
_cell.angle_beta   90.00
_cell.angle_gamma   90.00
#
_symmetry.space_group_name_H-M   'P 1'
#
loop_
_entity.id
_entity.type
_entity.pdbx_description
1 polymer ?
#
loop_
_entity_poly.entity_id
_entity_poly.type
_entity_poly.pdbx_seq_one_letter_code
_entity_poly.pdbx_strand_id
1 'polypeptide(L)'
;MANTYSVNDTDSYPEYPRGYTNASQITDQLLLVDTYDEFQHAIQNDWKAQAAKYSGYYDGSDSYVPYTSIRGGIWMGDETSKPTVLVNVLRLDSVTQMPNFITIMTTGVPISVAYYRFATTIIPGLINFKVLMFIVYYGLIMCCAVATGLLSASTRMWRGLGIIFLIFFLYGIVCALLSYVISMFAKGAVSAWFLMALGQVVMFFAYFGGIIVVQSGTAYPNMERQMNALYFGLGIISPAVSLERTLFIGLQQMVLSCNGRSIGSIYLYGGPILYLVLQAIFLFALLLWWDSGFVMPTVRSPKVTKDAEATDMYSTDLVTERKRLDSSTTDLHVESVSKSFGKNLAVDNVTFGFQQSEIFALLGPNGAGKSTITSMIRGDVKPSTSNSAINIAGHSIRTNAVAARASLGVCPQFDSADVLTVQETLRFFAKIRGVLDIEHNVATVILACGLSEWTKQLAQKLSGGTKRKLSLAVALVGNPRVLVLDEPSSALDANAKRTLWRCLQTMAKGRAVVLTTHSMEEAYALADRIGIVSSRMLALGDREDLKKRAGENFYVHLVSASSPCTTPQELDAMKTWIASSFVDAKISRGTQGGQIRFEVPAEGCDLVGLIRVLEGVKAELGVEFYSVGKATLDEVFENIVKRYGDGEGVEA
;
A
#
# COMPACT_ATOMS: atom_id res chain seq x y z
N MET A 1 20.66 5.30 28.27
CA MET A 1 19.56 4.65 27.53
C MET A 1 19.12 3.34 28.18
N ALA A 2 20.00 2.39 28.50
CA ALA A 2 19.61 1.09 29.06
C ALA A 2 18.81 1.17 30.40
N ASN A 3 19.18 2.08 31.32
CA ASN A 3 18.45 2.27 32.59
C ASN A 3 17.04 2.89 32.44
N THR A 4 16.71 3.47 31.29
CA THR A 4 15.41 4.13 31.07
C THR A 4 14.33 3.13 30.62
N TYR A 5 14.72 1.91 30.24
CA TYR A 5 13.85 0.97 29.50
C TYR A 5 13.85 -0.46 30.07
N SER A 6 14.28 -0.68 31.32
CA SER A 6 14.08 -1.98 31.99
C SER A 6 12.59 -2.16 32.32
N VAL A 7 11.92 -3.12 31.69
CA VAL A 7 10.52 -3.46 31.98
C VAL A 7 10.49 -4.27 33.27
N ASN A 8 10.08 -3.65 34.38
CA ASN A 8 10.00 -4.28 35.69
C ASN A 8 8.73 -5.13 35.90
N ASP A 9 7.84 -5.25 34.91
CA ASP A 9 6.59 -6.00 35.03
C ASP A 9 6.45 -7.02 33.89
N THR A 10 6.88 -8.25 34.14
CA THR A 10 6.34 -9.43 33.47
C THR A 10 6.10 -10.51 34.51
N ASP A 11 4.98 -10.39 35.23
CA ASP A 11 4.45 -11.51 35.99
C ASP A 11 4.00 -12.62 35.02
N SER A 12 4.60 -13.80 35.21
CA SER A 12 4.02 -15.11 34.91
C SER A 12 3.65 -15.48 33.45
N TYR A 13 4.65 -15.85 32.64
CA TYR A 13 4.51 -16.94 31.67
C TYR A 13 5.81 -17.77 31.62
N PRO A 14 5.88 -18.93 32.31
CA PRO A 14 7.11 -19.70 32.48
C PRO A 14 7.64 -20.39 31.21
N GLU A 15 6.89 -20.39 30.10
CA GLU A 15 7.23 -21.15 28.89
C GLU A 15 7.85 -20.32 27.75
N TYR A 16 7.96 -18.98 27.86
CA TYR A 16 8.56 -18.14 26.83
C TYR A 16 9.35 -16.96 27.42
N PRO A 17 10.65 -17.13 27.72
CA PRO A 17 11.50 -16.02 28.15
C PRO A 17 11.90 -15.20 26.92
N ARG A 18 11.04 -14.29 26.46
CA ARG A 18 11.34 -13.39 25.32
C ARG A 18 11.25 -11.93 25.74
N GLY A 19 12.37 -11.42 26.27
CA GLY A 19 12.59 -10.02 26.62
C GLY A 19 13.86 -9.86 27.47
N TYR A 20 14.49 -8.68 27.43
CA TYR A 20 15.60 -8.34 28.32
C TYR A 20 15.04 -7.89 29.67
N THR A 21 15.42 -8.55 30.76
CA THR A 21 14.89 -8.24 32.10
C THR A 21 15.68 -7.15 32.82
N ASN A 22 16.92 -6.88 32.40
CA ASN A 22 17.76 -5.84 32.99
C ASN A 22 18.64 -5.15 31.94
N ALA A 23 18.89 -3.85 32.14
CA ALA A 23 19.82 -3.02 31.38
C ALA A 23 21.21 -3.64 31.27
N SER A 24 21.68 -4.29 32.34
CA SER A 24 22.98 -4.96 32.40
C SER A 24 23.13 -6.07 31.35
N GLN A 25 22.05 -6.80 31.06
CA GLN A 25 22.05 -7.90 30.08
C GLN A 25 22.26 -7.42 28.65
N ILE A 26 21.87 -6.19 28.34
CA ILE A 26 22.11 -5.58 27.02
C ILE A 26 23.56 -5.11 26.93
N THR A 27 24.09 -4.46 27.96
CA THR A 27 25.50 -4.01 28.01
C THR A 27 26.51 -5.15 27.95
N ASP A 28 26.24 -6.28 28.60
CA ASP A 28 27.13 -7.46 28.56
C ASP A 28 27.21 -8.12 27.16
N GLN A 29 26.34 -7.71 26.22
CA GLN A 29 26.31 -8.20 24.84
C GLN A 29 26.97 -7.23 23.85
N LEU A 30 27.40 -6.06 24.33
CA LEU A 30 28.05 -5.03 23.53
C LEU A 30 29.55 -4.99 23.82
N LEU A 31 30.36 -5.18 22.79
CA LEU A 31 31.78 -4.86 22.82
C LEU A 31 31.95 -3.45 22.25
N LEU A 32 32.66 -2.58 22.95
CA LEU A 32 33.01 -1.27 22.42
C LEU A 32 34.43 -1.36 21.86
N VAL A 33 34.60 -0.89 20.63
CA VAL A 33 35.87 -0.88 19.92
C VAL A 33 36.01 0.50 19.30
N ASP A 34 37.17 1.12 19.40
CA ASP A 34 37.35 2.54 19.07
C ASP A 34 37.91 2.76 17.66
N THR A 35 38.47 1.72 17.03
CA THR A 35 39.06 1.80 15.67
C THR A 35 38.64 0.63 14.77
N TYR A 36 38.63 0.88 13.45
CA TYR A 36 38.24 -0.14 12.46
C TYR A 36 39.24 -1.31 12.42
N ASP A 37 40.52 -1.02 12.66
CA ASP A 37 41.57 -2.03 12.74
C ASP A 37 41.38 -2.95 13.96
N GLU A 38 41.02 -2.41 15.12
CA GLU A 38 40.68 -3.23 16.30
C GLU A 38 39.42 -4.09 16.05
N PHE A 39 38.44 -3.56 15.30
CA PHE A 39 37.24 -4.31 14.91
C PHE A 39 37.60 -5.50 14.01
N GLN A 40 38.43 -5.29 12.99
CA GLN A 40 38.92 -6.35 12.10
C GLN A 40 39.76 -7.38 12.87
N HIS A 41 40.65 -6.92 13.76
CA HIS A 41 41.51 -7.79 14.55
C HIS A 41 40.72 -8.66 15.56
N ALA A 42 39.66 -8.12 16.16
CA ALA A 42 38.77 -8.86 17.05
C ALA A 42 38.01 -9.99 16.32
N ILE A 43 37.51 -9.72 15.11
CA ILE A 43 36.85 -10.73 14.27
C ILE A 43 37.85 -11.80 13.81
N GLN A 44 39.04 -11.40 13.38
CA GLN A 44 40.06 -12.35 12.90
C GLN A 44 40.62 -13.25 14.00
N ASN A 45 40.81 -12.72 15.21
CA ASN A 45 41.28 -13.53 16.34
C ASN A 45 40.24 -14.55 16.82
N ASP A 46 38.95 -14.20 16.78
CA ASP A 46 37.90 -15.16 17.09
C ASP A 46 37.76 -16.24 16.00
N TRP A 47 37.88 -15.87 14.72
CA TRP A 47 37.93 -16.84 13.63
C TRP A 47 39.10 -17.83 13.79
N LYS A 48 40.29 -17.35 14.14
CA LYS A 48 41.46 -18.20 14.43
C LYS A 48 41.23 -19.12 15.63
N ALA A 49 40.60 -18.62 16.70
CA ALA A 49 40.26 -19.42 17.87
C ALA A 49 39.19 -20.49 17.57
N GLN A 50 38.21 -20.20 16.71
CA GLN A 50 37.22 -21.18 16.25
C GLN A 50 37.83 -22.22 15.31
N ALA A 51 38.64 -21.80 14.34
CA ALA A 51 39.31 -22.72 13.42
C ALA A 51 40.22 -23.72 14.15
N ALA A 52 40.86 -23.31 15.25
CA ALA A 52 41.64 -24.19 16.12
C ALA A 52 40.78 -25.17 16.96
N LYS A 53 39.51 -24.83 17.24
CA LYS A 53 38.58 -25.62 18.07
C LYS A 53 37.82 -26.67 17.24
N TYR A 54 37.60 -26.44 15.94
CA TYR A 54 36.85 -27.32 15.04
C TYR A 54 37.72 -28.26 14.17
N SER A 55 39.05 -28.21 14.29
CA SER A 55 39.94 -29.12 13.57
C SER A 55 40.01 -30.55 14.14
N GLY A 56 39.29 -30.84 15.24
CA GLY A 56 39.48 -32.10 16.00
C GLY A 56 38.24 -32.85 16.49
N TYR A 57 37.00 -32.51 16.13
CA TYR A 57 35.82 -33.15 16.76
C TYR A 57 34.71 -33.54 15.76
N TYR A 58 34.89 -34.70 15.12
CA TYR A 58 33.79 -35.64 14.88
C TYR A 58 33.87 -36.67 16.02
N ASP A 59 33.19 -36.42 17.13
CA ASP A 59 32.67 -37.51 17.96
C ASP A 59 31.45 -37.04 18.74
N GLY A 60 30.43 -37.89 18.78
CA GLY A 60 29.12 -37.57 19.32
C GLY A 60 29.11 -37.62 20.85
N SER A 61 28.64 -36.56 21.50
CA SER A 61 27.80 -36.58 22.71
C SER A 61 27.71 -35.18 23.31
N ASP A 62 26.51 -34.83 23.78
CA ASP A 62 26.22 -33.57 24.45
C ASP A 62 27.12 -33.33 25.67
N SER A 63 27.76 -32.18 25.71
CA SER A 63 28.39 -31.61 26.92
C SER A 63 28.73 -30.14 26.69
N TYR A 64 27.97 -29.29 27.40
CA TYR A 64 28.22 -27.88 27.71
C TYR A 64 29.64 -27.35 27.43
N VAL A 65 29.77 -26.36 26.55
CA VAL A 65 31.02 -25.60 26.36
C VAL A 65 30.82 -24.16 26.85
N PRO A 66 31.56 -23.70 27.87
CA PRO A 66 31.53 -22.31 28.29
C PRO A 66 32.31 -21.43 27.30
N TYR A 67 31.71 -20.28 26.97
CA TYR A 67 32.32 -19.05 26.43
C TYR A 67 33.46 -19.20 25.42
N THR A 68 33.15 -19.05 24.13
CA THR A 68 33.99 -18.42 23.07
C THR A 68 33.30 -18.59 21.72
N SER A 69 32.88 -17.48 21.08
CA SER A 69 32.48 -17.41 19.66
C SER A 69 31.90 -16.03 19.28
N ILE A 70 32.64 -15.20 18.56
CA ILE A 70 32.24 -13.98 17.85
C ILE A 70 31.96 -14.33 16.38
N ARG A 71 30.68 -14.43 16.01
CA ARG A 71 30.25 -14.46 14.59
C ARG A 71 29.66 -13.11 14.19
N GLY A 72 30.52 -12.24 13.67
CA GLY A 72 30.17 -10.98 12.98
C GLY A 72 29.77 -9.82 13.89
N GLY A 73 29.96 -8.60 13.38
CA GLY A 73 29.57 -7.33 14.02
C GLY A 73 29.19 -6.29 12.95
N ILE A 74 28.47 -5.24 13.35
CA ILE A 74 28.07 -4.13 12.46
C ILE A 74 28.95 -2.93 12.83
N TRP A 75 29.75 -2.45 11.87
CA TRP A 75 30.47 -1.18 12.01
C TRP A 75 29.60 -0.05 11.44
N MET A 76 29.33 0.99 12.24
CA MET A 76 28.64 2.19 11.80
C MET A 76 29.56 3.38 11.99
N GLY A 77 30.15 3.85 10.88
CA GLY A 77 31.06 4.98 10.82
C GLY A 77 31.87 4.97 9.51
N ASP A 78 32.28 6.15 9.04
CA ASP A 78 33.32 6.29 8.01
C ASP A 78 34.70 5.93 8.61
N GLU A 79 35.70 5.57 7.79
CA GLU A 79 37.04 5.08 8.24
C GLU A 79 37.73 6.01 9.24
N THR A 80 37.41 7.31 9.20
CA THR A 80 37.98 8.36 10.07
C THR A 80 37.09 8.77 11.24
N SER A 81 35.91 8.17 11.39
CA SER A 81 34.94 8.53 12.45
C SER A 81 35.00 7.55 13.63
N LYS A 82 34.76 8.05 14.85
CA LYS A 82 34.68 7.20 16.04
C LYS A 82 33.45 6.28 15.92
N PRO A 83 33.62 4.96 15.91
CA PRO A 83 32.50 4.03 15.94
C PRO A 83 31.87 4.03 17.33
N THR A 84 30.62 3.58 17.44
CA THR A 84 30.13 3.11 18.74
C THR A 84 29.22 1.91 18.51
N VAL A 85 29.61 0.79 19.14
CA VAL A 85 28.86 -0.46 19.38
C VAL A 85 29.13 -1.63 18.42
N LEU A 86 29.80 -2.67 18.95
CA LEU A 86 29.94 -4.02 18.39
C LEU A 86 28.95 -4.95 19.14
N VAL A 87 28.17 -5.77 18.42
CA VAL A 87 27.08 -6.58 19.01
C VAL A 87 27.38 -8.07 18.85
N ASN A 88 27.26 -8.84 19.94
CA ASN A 88 27.40 -10.30 19.89
C ASN A 88 26.13 -10.98 19.35
N VAL A 89 26.17 -11.45 18.10
CA VAL A 89 25.00 -11.92 17.34
C VAL A 89 24.42 -13.27 17.80
N LEU A 90 25.18 -14.10 18.53
CA LEU A 90 24.67 -15.42 18.99
C LEU A 90 23.90 -15.38 20.33
N ARG A 91 23.82 -14.23 21.01
CA ARG A 91 22.86 -14.02 22.11
C ARG A 91 21.53 -13.40 21.64
N LEU A 92 21.43 -13.07 20.36
CA LEU A 92 20.21 -12.62 19.68
C LEU A 92 19.52 -13.83 19.03
N ASP A 93 19.12 -14.80 19.84
CA ASP A 93 18.35 -15.96 19.38
C ASP A 93 16.89 -15.56 19.12
N SER A 94 16.66 -14.79 18.06
CA SER A 94 15.42 -14.81 17.26
C SER A 94 15.39 -13.72 16.19
N VAL A 95 14.75 -14.04 15.06
CA VAL A 95 14.33 -13.12 13.99
C VAL A 95 13.50 -11.91 14.52
N THR A 96 13.00 -11.98 15.76
CA THR A 96 12.25 -10.92 16.44
C THR A 96 13.09 -9.96 17.27
N GLN A 97 14.29 -10.36 17.74
CA GLN A 97 15.13 -9.52 18.60
C GLN A 97 15.98 -8.53 17.81
N MET A 98 16.45 -8.92 16.61
CA MET A 98 17.27 -8.05 15.75
C MET A 98 16.51 -6.82 15.23
N PRO A 99 15.26 -6.93 14.74
CA PRO A 99 14.49 -5.76 14.31
C PRO A 99 14.16 -4.81 15.47
N ASN A 100 13.84 -5.35 16.66
CA ASN A 100 13.61 -4.53 17.86
C ASN A 100 14.87 -3.78 18.26
N PHE A 101 16.03 -4.45 18.24
CA PHE A 101 17.32 -3.85 18.54
C PHE A 101 17.65 -2.70 17.57
N ILE A 102 17.52 -2.93 16.26
CA ILE A 102 17.76 -1.90 15.23
C ILE A 102 16.77 -0.74 15.36
N THR A 103 15.50 -1.04 15.64
CA THR A 103 14.46 -0.01 15.83
C THR A 103 14.72 0.84 17.07
N ILE A 104 15.15 0.23 18.17
CA ILE A 104 15.53 0.95 19.40
C ILE A 104 16.74 1.86 19.14
N MET A 105 17.73 1.38 18.38
CA MET A 105 18.92 2.18 18.04
C MET A 105 18.61 3.34 17.09
N THR A 106 17.72 3.13 16.11
CA THR A 106 17.40 4.14 15.09
C THR A 106 16.32 5.13 15.52
N THR A 107 15.39 4.73 16.37
CA THR A 107 14.20 5.54 16.75
C THR A 107 14.11 5.87 18.23
N GLY A 108 14.90 5.22 19.10
CA GLY A 108 14.85 5.42 20.55
C GLY A 108 13.58 4.90 21.24
N VAL A 109 12.67 4.26 20.51
CA VAL A 109 11.38 3.75 21.01
C VAL A 109 11.36 2.21 20.95
N PRO A 110 11.06 1.50 22.05
CA PRO A 110 10.91 0.05 22.00
C PRO A 110 9.61 -0.33 21.27
N ILE A 111 9.74 -0.92 20.09
CA ILE A 111 8.64 -1.67 19.47
C ILE A 111 8.78 -3.11 19.94
N SER A 112 7.84 -3.60 20.72
CA SER A 112 7.72 -5.03 20.99
C SER A 112 7.20 -5.70 19.72
N VAL A 113 8.09 -6.32 18.94
CA VAL A 113 7.66 -7.31 17.93
C VAL A 113 7.25 -8.59 18.66
N ALA A 114 6.06 -8.58 19.24
CA ALA A 114 5.26 -9.78 19.30
C ALA A 114 4.95 -10.17 17.86
N TYR A 115 5.07 -11.45 17.52
CA TYR A 115 4.63 -12.00 16.23
C TYR A 115 3.10 -11.97 16.16
N TYR A 116 2.50 -10.79 16.21
CA TYR A 116 1.19 -10.60 15.61
C TYR A 116 1.45 -10.43 14.13
N ARG A 117 0.84 -11.30 13.31
CA ARG A 117 0.65 -11.00 11.90
C ARG A 117 0.24 -9.54 11.83
N PHE A 118 1.04 -8.69 11.18
CA PHE A 118 0.56 -7.41 10.71
C PHE A 118 -0.79 -7.70 10.09
N ALA A 119 -1.82 -6.98 10.53
CA ALA A 119 -3.15 -7.08 9.95
C ALA A 119 -2.96 -6.88 8.46
N THR A 120 -2.93 -8.00 7.75
CA THR A 120 -3.14 -8.06 6.33
C THR A 120 -4.32 -7.16 6.07
N THR A 121 -4.18 -6.27 5.10
CA THR A 121 -5.27 -5.60 4.41
C THR A 121 -6.13 -6.64 3.67
N ILE A 122 -6.57 -7.66 4.40
CA ILE A 122 -7.77 -8.43 4.10
C ILE A 122 -8.87 -7.41 4.27
N ILE A 123 -9.52 -7.06 3.16
CA ILE A 123 -10.87 -6.53 3.20
C ILE A 123 -11.64 -7.49 4.11
N PRO A 124 -12.07 -7.07 5.32
CA PRO A 124 -12.72 -7.98 6.24
C PRO A 124 -13.83 -8.67 5.47
N GLY A 125 -13.83 -10.01 5.50
CA GLY A 125 -14.92 -10.80 4.94
C GLY A 125 -16.22 -10.14 5.38
N LEU A 126 -17.10 -9.86 4.43
CA LEU A 126 -18.10 -8.77 4.45
C LEU A 126 -18.86 -8.58 5.78
N ILE A 127 -19.00 -9.61 6.63
CA ILE A 127 -19.18 -9.49 8.08
C ILE A 127 -18.39 -10.65 8.74
N ASN A 128 -17.38 -10.38 9.57
CA ASN A 128 -16.82 -11.42 10.44
C ASN A 128 -17.83 -11.70 11.56
N PHE A 129 -18.73 -12.65 11.30
CA PHE A 129 -19.79 -13.03 12.24
C PHE A 129 -19.26 -13.39 13.62
N LYS A 130 -18.04 -13.92 13.75
CA LYS A 130 -17.46 -14.24 15.05
C LYS A 130 -17.14 -12.98 15.86
N VAL A 131 -16.58 -11.95 15.22
CA VAL A 131 -16.28 -10.68 15.87
C VAL A 131 -17.57 -9.91 16.15
N LEU A 132 -18.52 -9.90 15.22
CA LEU A 132 -19.84 -9.30 15.44
C LEU A 132 -20.58 -9.98 16.58
N MET A 133 -20.61 -11.32 16.60
CA MET A 133 -21.19 -12.09 17.70
C MET A 133 -20.45 -11.83 19.01
N PHE A 134 -19.12 -11.71 18.99
CA PHE A 134 -18.36 -11.36 20.20
C PHE A 134 -18.75 -9.97 20.73
N ILE A 135 -18.84 -8.96 19.86
CA ILE A 135 -19.26 -7.60 20.23
C ILE A 135 -20.71 -7.58 20.75
N VAL A 136 -21.62 -8.29 20.08
CA VAL A 136 -23.03 -8.36 20.49
C VAL A 136 -23.20 -9.12 21.80
N TYR A 137 -22.60 -10.30 21.95
CA TYR A 137 -22.74 -11.13 23.15
C TYR A 137 -21.95 -10.59 24.34
N TYR A 138 -20.64 -10.37 24.20
CA TYR A 138 -19.77 -9.96 25.30
C TYR A 138 -19.73 -8.45 25.50
N GLY A 139 -19.76 -7.66 24.42
CA GLY A 139 -19.73 -6.21 24.51
C GLY A 139 -21.08 -5.59 24.88
N LEU A 140 -22.18 -6.12 24.35
CA LEU A 140 -23.50 -5.49 24.45
C LEU A 140 -24.41 -6.21 25.45
N ILE A 141 -24.70 -7.50 25.23
CA ILE A 141 -25.62 -8.26 26.08
C ILE A 141 -25.05 -8.46 27.49
N MET A 142 -23.79 -8.87 27.62
CA MET A 142 -23.17 -9.09 28.93
C MET A 142 -23.06 -7.80 29.74
N CYS A 143 -22.62 -6.69 29.15
CA CYS A 143 -22.56 -5.39 29.84
C CYS A 143 -23.95 -4.92 30.28
N CYS A 144 -24.98 -5.06 29.44
CA CYS A 144 -26.36 -4.72 29.81
C CYS A 144 -26.90 -5.61 30.94
N ALA A 145 -26.59 -6.91 30.91
CA ALA A 145 -27.01 -7.87 31.92
C ALA A 145 -26.32 -7.60 33.26
N VAL A 146 -25.01 -7.33 33.26
CA VAL A 146 -24.25 -6.95 34.46
C VAL A 146 -24.76 -5.63 35.03
N ALA A 147 -24.96 -4.60 34.19
CA ALA A 147 -25.49 -3.31 34.64
C ALA A 147 -26.89 -3.46 35.27
N THR A 148 -27.80 -4.20 34.63
CA THR A 148 -29.14 -4.44 35.18
C THR A 148 -29.10 -5.29 36.45
N GLY A 149 -28.20 -6.27 36.52
CA GLY A 149 -27.96 -7.09 37.71
C GLY A 149 -27.44 -6.28 38.89
N LEU A 150 -26.48 -5.37 38.65
CA LEU A 150 -25.97 -4.43 39.66
C LEU A 150 -27.06 -3.48 40.16
N LEU A 151 -27.91 -2.95 39.27
CA LEU A 151 -29.04 -2.11 39.67
C LEU A 151 -30.04 -2.90 40.53
N SER A 152 -30.36 -4.13 40.13
CA SER A 152 -31.24 -5.02 40.90
C SER A 152 -30.67 -5.38 42.28
N ALA A 153 -29.35 -5.51 42.39
CA ALA A 153 -28.67 -5.81 43.65
C ALA A 153 -28.56 -4.57 44.57
N SER A 154 -28.44 -3.37 43.97
CA SER A 154 -28.25 -2.12 44.70
C SER A 154 -29.47 -1.73 45.54
N THR A 155 -30.67 -1.72 44.96
CA THR A 155 -31.90 -1.41 45.71
C THR A 155 -33.10 -2.15 45.15
N ARG A 156 -34.07 -2.49 46.02
CA ARG A 156 -35.37 -3.07 45.59
C ARG A 156 -36.33 -2.01 45.03
N MET A 157 -35.87 -0.76 44.89
CA MET A 157 -36.73 0.35 44.49
C MET A 157 -37.00 0.38 42.98
N TRP A 158 -36.12 -0.24 42.18
CA TRP A 158 -36.23 -0.29 40.73
C TRP A 158 -37.47 -1.06 40.26
N ARG A 159 -38.36 -0.41 39.50
CA ARG A 159 -39.49 -1.05 38.80
C ARG A 159 -39.23 -1.13 37.30
N GLY A 160 -39.53 -2.27 36.69
CA GLY A 160 -39.41 -2.47 35.23
C GLY A 160 -38.01 -2.87 34.77
N LEU A 161 -37.27 -3.67 35.55
CA LEU A 161 -35.90 -4.11 35.25
C LEU A 161 -35.74 -4.73 33.85
N GLY A 162 -36.73 -5.49 33.35
CA GLY A 162 -36.69 -6.04 31.99
C GLY A 162 -36.76 -4.96 30.89
N ILE A 163 -37.48 -3.87 31.15
CA ILE A 163 -37.58 -2.73 30.22
C ILE A 163 -36.30 -1.89 30.29
N ILE A 164 -35.71 -1.74 31.48
CA ILE A 164 -34.41 -1.07 31.67
C ILE A 164 -33.31 -1.83 30.91
N PHE A 165 -33.30 -3.17 30.97
CA PHE A 165 -32.39 -4.00 30.18
C PHE A 165 -32.55 -3.74 28.67
N LEU A 166 -33.80 -3.73 28.17
CA LEU A 166 -34.08 -3.44 26.76
C LEU A 166 -33.55 -2.06 26.34
N ILE A 167 -33.72 -1.05 27.20
CA ILE A 167 -33.25 0.31 26.93
C ILE A 167 -31.71 0.37 26.94
N PHE A 168 -31.03 -0.31 27.87
CA PHE A 168 -29.57 -0.42 27.84
C PHE A 168 -29.06 -1.08 26.55
N PHE A 169 -29.75 -2.13 26.10
CA PHE A 169 -29.42 -2.82 24.86
C PHE A 169 -29.59 -1.90 23.63
N LEU A 170 -30.72 -1.21 23.53
CA LEU A 170 -30.97 -0.24 22.45
C LEU A 170 -29.97 0.92 22.49
N TYR A 171 -29.63 1.43 23.68
CA TYR A 171 -28.61 2.46 23.86
C TYR A 171 -27.23 2.02 23.36
N GLY A 172 -26.83 0.77 23.62
CA GLY A 172 -25.58 0.20 23.12
C GLY A 172 -25.52 0.16 21.59
N ILE A 173 -26.61 -0.23 20.93
CA ILE A 173 -26.69 -0.26 19.46
C ILE A 173 -26.56 1.15 18.88
N VAL A 174 -27.30 2.12 19.42
CA VAL A 174 -27.26 3.51 18.95
C VAL A 174 -25.87 4.12 19.17
N CYS A 175 -25.23 3.85 20.31
CA CYS A 175 -23.86 4.31 20.56
C CYS A 175 -22.83 3.72 19.59
N ALA A 176 -22.97 2.44 19.23
CA ALA A 176 -22.10 1.81 18.25
C ALA A 176 -22.25 2.45 16.86
N LEU A 177 -23.50 2.68 16.41
CA LEU A 177 -23.78 3.35 15.14
C LEU A 177 -23.27 4.80 15.13
N LEU A 178 -23.52 5.54 16.21
CA LEU A 178 -23.05 6.92 16.34
C LEU A 178 -21.53 7.02 16.36
N SER A 179 -20.85 6.09 17.06
CA SER A 179 -19.39 6.03 17.06
C SER A 179 -18.82 5.76 15.66
N TYR A 180 -19.50 4.95 14.85
CA TYR A 180 -19.09 4.69 13.48
C TYR A 180 -19.27 5.95 12.59
N VAL A 181 -20.37 6.68 12.74
CA VAL A 181 -20.57 7.97 12.05
C VAL A 181 -19.48 8.98 12.44
N ILE A 182 -19.15 9.10 13.73
CA ILE A 182 -18.08 10.01 14.20
C ILE A 182 -16.71 9.58 13.65
N SER A 183 -16.47 8.28 13.51
CA SER A 183 -15.21 7.76 12.97
C SER A 183 -14.94 8.20 11.52
N MET A 184 -15.99 8.54 10.75
CA MET A 184 -15.84 9.05 9.38
C MET A 184 -15.21 10.45 9.32
N PHE A 185 -15.37 11.26 10.36
CA PHE A 185 -14.85 12.63 10.44
C PHE A 185 -13.56 12.72 11.26
N ALA A 186 -13.22 11.67 12.00
CA ALA A 186 -12.07 11.62 12.88
C ALA A 186 -10.81 11.16 12.13
N LYS A 187 -9.66 11.77 12.44
CA LYS A 187 -8.37 11.43 11.80
C LYS A 187 -7.77 10.11 12.28
N GLY A 188 -8.33 9.50 13.33
CA GLY A 188 -7.89 8.22 13.86
C GLY A 188 -8.86 7.63 14.90
N ALA A 189 -8.71 6.33 15.19
CA ALA A 189 -9.62 5.57 16.05
C ALA A 189 -9.74 6.14 17.48
N VAL A 190 -8.61 6.55 18.08
CA VAL A 190 -8.58 7.15 19.43
C VAL A 190 -9.33 8.48 19.45
N SER A 191 -9.16 9.31 18.41
CA SER A 191 -9.88 10.58 18.31
C SER A 191 -11.38 10.41 18.12
N ALA A 192 -11.81 9.38 17.38
CA ALA A 192 -13.22 9.05 17.20
C ALA A 192 -13.88 8.63 18.52
N TRP A 193 -13.21 7.73 19.26
CA TRP A 193 -13.67 7.29 20.57
C TRP A 193 -13.75 8.46 21.56
N PHE A 194 -12.74 9.32 21.60
CA PHE A 194 -12.71 10.48 22.49
C PHE A 194 -13.84 11.47 22.17
N LEU A 195 -14.05 11.81 20.90
CA LEU A 195 -15.15 12.70 20.49
C LEU A 195 -16.52 12.13 20.84
N MET A 196 -16.72 10.83 20.65
CA MET A 196 -17.96 10.16 21.01
C MET A 196 -18.17 10.16 22.54
N ALA A 197 -17.18 9.72 23.30
CA ALA A 197 -17.26 9.68 24.76
C ALA A 197 -17.49 11.08 25.35
N LEU A 198 -16.73 12.07 24.91
CA LEU A 198 -16.88 13.46 25.36
C LEU A 198 -18.26 14.01 25.01
N GLY A 199 -18.76 13.77 23.80
CA GLY A 199 -20.09 14.21 23.38
C GLY A 199 -21.22 13.62 24.24
N GLN A 200 -21.13 12.33 24.59
CA GLN A 200 -22.11 11.71 25.49
C GLN A 200 -22.03 12.26 26.92
N VAL A 201 -20.82 12.47 27.45
CA VAL A 201 -20.61 13.02 28.80
C VAL A 201 -21.15 14.45 28.89
N VAL A 202 -20.89 15.30 27.89
CA VAL A 202 -21.40 16.67 27.85
C VAL A 202 -22.94 16.68 27.85
N MET A 203 -23.55 15.82 27.04
CA MET A 203 -25.03 15.75 26.95
C MET A 203 -25.67 15.17 28.21
N PHE A 204 -24.99 14.23 28.88
CA PHE A 204 -25.40 13.73 30.18
C PHE A 204 -25.45 14.86 31.22
N PHE A 205 -24.36 15.63 31.37
CA PHE A 205 -24.36 16.76 32.31
C PHE A 205 -25.35 17.87 31.93
N ALA A 206 -25.56 18.12 30.62
CA ALA A 206 -26.53 19.09 30.17
C ALA A 206 -27.97 18.71 30.56
N TYR A 207 -28.35 17.44 30.40
CA TYR A 207 -29.69 16.97 30.78
C TYR A 207 -29.84 16.87 32.30
N PHE A 208 -28.83 16.38 33.02
CA PHE A 208 -28.82 16.36 34.49
C PHE A 208 -28.99 17.76 35.08
N GLY A 209 -28.21 18.73 34.59
CA GLY A 209 -28.34 20.14 34.99
C GLY A 209 -29.72 20.70 34.66
N GLY A 210 -30.28 20.36 33.50
CA GLY A 210 -31.64 20.74 33.12
C GLY A 210 -32.71 20.17 34.06
N ILE A 211 -32.56 18.92 34.51
CA ILE A 211 -33.47 18.32 35.51
C ILE A 211 -33.42 19.12 36.81
N ILE A 212 -32.22 19.45 37.31
CA ILE A 212 -32.05 20.22 38.55
C ILE A 212 -32.73 21.59 38.44
N VAL A 213 -32.51 22.31 37.34
CA VAL A 213 -33.12 23.63 37.10
C VAL A 213 -34.65 23.55 37.10
N VAL A 214 -35.21 22.54 36.44
CA VAL A 214 -36.67 22.34 36.42
C VAL A 214 -37.18 21.99 37.82
N GLN A 215 -36.47 21.17 38.58
CA GLN A 215 -36.87 20.80 39.95
C GLN A 215 -36.81 21.96 40.94
N SER A 216 -35.80 22.83 40.84
CA SER A 216 -35.64 23.95 41.75
C SER A 216 -36.48 25.17 41.39
N GLY A 217 -36.76 25.38 40.09
CA GLY A 217 -37.32 26.62 39.58
C GLY A 217 -38.82 26.58 39.23
N THR A 218 -39.46 25.41 39.25
CA THR A 218 -40.82 25.26 38.70
C THR A 218 -41.83 24.83 39.76
N ALA A 219 -43.03 25.42 39.71
CA ALA A 219 -44.13 25.00 40.56
C ALA A 219 -44.55 23.56 40.22
N TYR A 220 -44.81 22.75 41.25
CA TYR A 220 -45.20 21.34 41.15
C TYR A 220 -46.18 21.00 40.01
N PRO A 221 -47.30 21.74 39.76
CA PRO A 221 -48.24 21.39 38.69
C PRO A 221 -47.65 21.46 37.28
N ASN A 222 -46.58 22.22 37.05
CA ASN A 222 -45.95 22.37 35.73
C ASN A 222 -44.68 21.52 35.57
N MET A 223 -44.20 20.89 36.65
CA MET A 223 -42.93 20.18 36.69
C MET A 223 -42.90 19.00 35.71
N GLU A 224 -43.96 18.18 35.65
CA GLU A 224 -44.04 17.04 34.70
C GLU A 224 -43.95 17.53 33.24
N ARG A 225 -44.67 18.62 32.90
CA ARG A 225 -44.70 19.18 31.55
C ARG A 225 -43.32 19.69 31.13
N GLN A 226 -42.62 20.41 32.01
CA GLN A 226 -41.30 20.96 31.72
C GLN A 226 -40.22 19.87 31.64
N MET A 227 -40.28 18.85 32.50
CA MET A 227 -39.36 17.70 32.42
C MET A 227 -39.56 16.90 31.13
N ASN A 228 -40.80 16.71 30.69
CA ASN A 228 -41.10 16.06 29.42
C ASN A 228 -40.62 16.90 28.22
N ALA A 229 -40.84 18.22 28.25
CA ALA A 229 -40.36 19.11 27.19
C ALA A 229 -38.82 19.11 27.08
N LEU A 230 -38.12 19.13 28.21
CA LEU A 230 -36.66 19.03 28.28
C LEU A 230 -36.16 17.73 27.65
N TYR A 231 -36.79 16.60 28.01
CA TYR A 231 -36.46 15.29 27.46
C TYR A 231 -36.71 15.21 25.95
N PHE A 232 -37.90 15.60 25.47
CA PHE A 232 -38.22 15.49 24.04
C PHE A 232 -37.37 16.39 23.15
N GLY A 233 -36.81 17.48 23.68
CA GLY A 233 -35.83 18.33 22.99
C GLY A 233 -34.43 17.70 22.95
N LEU A 234 -33.83 17.46 24.13
CA LEU A 234 -32.43 16.99 24.20
C LEU A 234 -32.28 15.51 23.80
N GLY A 235 -33.33 14.71 23.94
CA GLY A 235 -33.37 13.30 23.58
C GLY A 235 -33.17 13.04 22.08
N ILE A 236 -33.44 14.02 21.21
CA ILE A 236 -33.20 13.89 19.75
C ILE A 236 -31.71 13.80 19.45
N ILE A 237 -30.90 14.58 20.18
CA ILE A 237 -29.48 14.82 19.87
C ILE A 237 -28.61 13.68 20.39
N SER A 238 -28.92 13.15 21.57
CA SER A 238 -28.02 12.21 22.25
C SER A 238 -28.77 11.03 22.89
N PRO A 239 -28.30 9.78 22.65
CA PRO A 239 -28.86 8.59 23.28
C PRO A 239 -28.64 8.57 24.81
N ALA A 240 -27.62 9.27 25.34
CA ALA A 240 -27.37 9.34 26.79
C ALA A 240 -28.55 9.96 27.56
N VAL A 241 -29.26 10.90 26.95
CA VAL A 241 -30.43 11.56 27.54
C VAL A 241 -31.58 10.57 27.74
N SER A 242 -31.80 9.66 26.79
CA SER A 242 -32.79 8.57 26.89
C SER A 242 -32.44 7.56 27.97
N LEU A 243 -31.14 7.30 28.17
CA LEU A 243 -30.68 6.44 29.25
C LEU A 243 -30.91 7.10 30.62
N GLU A 244 -30.51 8.36 30.78
CA GLU A 244 -30.64 9.08 32.05
C GLU A 244 -32.12 9.28 32.43
N ARG A 245 -32.99 9.61 31.46
CA ARG A 245 -34.45 9.66 31.66
C ARG A 245 -35.00 8.34 32.19
N THR A 246 -34.50 7.21 31.68
CA THR A 246 -34.92 5.86 32.09
C THR A 246 -34.50 5.55 33.52
N LEU A 247 -33.27 5.89 33.90
CA LEU A 247 -32.79 5.72 35.27
C LEU A 247 -33.58 6.59 36.27
N PHE A 248 -33.90 7.82 35.87
CA PHE A 248 -34.70 8.72 36.69
C PHE A 248 -36.13 8.21 36.93
N ILE A 249 -36.81 7.75 35.88
CA ILE A 249 -38.15 7.12 36.00
C ILE A 249 -38.09 5.85 36.87
N GLY A 250 -37.06 5.03 36.69
CA GLY A 250 -36.89 3.76 37.41
C GLY A 250 -36.74 3.91 38.92
N LEU A 251 -36.23 5.05 39.40
CA LEU A 251 -36.10 5.37 40.82
C LEU A 251 -37.37 5.99 41.42
N GLN A 252 -38.29 6.52 40.61
CA GLN A 252 -39.49 7.23 41.09
C GLN A 252 -40.72 6.31 41.19
N GLN A 253 -40.82 5.56 42.28
CA GLN A 253 -41.94 4.64 42.53
C GLN A 253 -43.33 5.30 42.58
N MET A 254 -43.40 6.56 43.06
CA MET A 254 -44.65 7.30 43.20
C MET A 254 -45.25 7.70 41.85
N VAL A 255 -44.41 8.09 40.88
CA VAL A 255 -44.85 8.48 39.52
C VAL A 255 -45.41 7.28 38.77
N LEU A 256 -44.82 6.09 38.95
CA LEU A 256 -45.27 4.85 38.32
C LEU A 256 -46.55 4.27 38.94
N SER A 257 -46.85 4.59 40.20
CA SER A 257 -47.99 4.02 40.93
C SER A 257 -49.23 4.94 40.92
N CYS A 258 -49.05 6.26 40.86
CA CYS A 258 -50.15 7.22 41.01
C CYS A 258 -50.66 7.83 39.69
N ASN A 259 -49.96 7.65 38.57
CA ASN A 259 -50.23 8.39 37.32
C ASN A 259 -51.30 7.73 36.41
N GLY A 260 -51.85 6.57 36.78
CA GLY A 260 -52.93 5.87 36.02
C GLY A 260 -52.59 5.44 34.58
N ARG A 261 -51.37 5.74 34.10
CA ARG A 261 -50.87 5.45 32.76
C ARG A 261 -50.09 4.13 32.75
N SER A 262 -50.17 3.41 31.63
CA SER A 262 -49.33 2.22 31.42
C SER A 262 -47.84 2.58 31.43
N ILE A 263 -47.03 1.65 31.94
CA ILE A 263 -45.55 1.73 32.02
C ILE A 263 -44.93 2.02 30.64
N GLY A 264 -45.58 1.57 29.55
CA GLY A 264 -45.16 1.79 28.16
C GLY A 264 -45.61 3.11 27.54
N SER A 265 -46.22 4.03 28.28
CA SER A 265 -46.62 5.33 27.70
C SER A 265 -45.41 6.16 27.24
N ILE A 266 -45.63 7.04 26.25
CA ILE A 266 -44.58 7.88 25.68
C ILE A 266 -43.93 8.85 26.69
N TYR A 267 -44.66 9.20 27.75
CA TYR A 267 -44.18 10.06 28.83
C TYR A 267 -43.34 9.31 29.89
N LEU A 268 -43.41 7.98 29.88
CA LEU A 268 -42.68 7.05 30.75
C LEU A 268 -41.59 6.33 29.93
N TYR A 269 -41.52 5.00 29.95
CA TYR A 269 -40.48 4.23 29.25
C TYR A 269 -40.66 4.18 27.73
N GLY A 270 -41.87 4.45 27.22
CA GLY A 270 -42.16 4.43 25.79
C GLY A 270 -41.41 5.51 25.01
N GLY A 271 -41.15 6.67 25.62
CA GLY A 271 -40.37 7.76 25.01
C GLY A 271 -38.92 7.35 24.70
N PRO A 272 -38.14 6.92 25.71
CA PRO A 272 -36.78 6.40 25.52
C PRO A 272 -36.68 5.28 24.49
N ILE A 273 -37.60 4.32 24.51
CA ILE A 273 -37.61 3.21 23.54
C ILE A 273 -37.84 3.73 22.13
N LEU A 274 -38.86 4.58 21.92
CA LEU A 274 -39.19 5.14 20.61
C LEU A 274 -38.03 5.95 20.04
N TYR A 275 -37.43 6.81 20.85
CA TYR A 275 -36.32 7.66 20.43
C TYR A 275 -35.08 6.85 20.05
N LEU A 276 -34.71 5.84 20.84
CA LEU A 276 -33.56 4.99 20.53
C LEU A 276 -33.79 4.16 19.25
N VAL A 277 -35.00 3.65 19.03
CA VAL A 277 -35.33 2.91 17.79
C VAL A 277 -35.26 3.84 16.58
N LEU A 278 -35.85 5.05 16.66
CA LEU A 278 -35.80 6.02 15.57
C LEU A 278 -34.36 6.48 15.27
N GLN A 279 -33.55 6.71 16.30
CA GLN A 279 -32.14 7.04 16.14
C GLN A 279 -31.34 5.90 15.49
N ALA A 280 -31.59 4.65 15.88
CA ALA A 280 -30.92 3.50 15.28
C ALA A 280 -31.25 3.38 13.79
N ILE A 281 -32.54 3.50 13.41
CA ILE A 281 -32.98 3.46 12.01
C ILE A 281 -32.36 4.61 11.21
N PHE A 282 -32.40 5.84 11.75
CA PHE A 282 -31.84 7.02 11.09
C PHE A 282 -30.33 6.89 10.86
N LEU A 283 -29.56 6.52 11.89
CA LEU A 283 -28.11 6.37 11.78
C LEU A 283 -27.75 5.23 10.82
N PHE A 284 -28.47 4.11 10.88
CA PHE A 284 -28.24 2.99 9.97
C PHE A 284 -28.55 3.37 8.51
N ALA A 285 -29.65 4.07 8.26
CA ALA A 285 -29.99 4.57 6.93
C ALA A 285 -28.96 5.59 6.41
N LEU A 286 -28.45 6.47 7.27
CA LEU A 286 -27.39 7.41 6.94
C LEU A 286 -26.09 6.70 6.53
N LEU A 287 -25.74 5.62 7.24
CA LEU A 287 -24.58 4.80 6.91
C LEU A 287 -24.75 4.05 5.58
N LEU A 288 -25.91 3.44 5.35
CA LEU A 288 -26.23 2.80 4.07
C LEU A 288 -26.22 3.81 2.91
N TRP A 289 -26.76 5.01 3.14
CA TRP A 289 -26.75 6.07 2.14
C TRP A 289 -25.33 6.50 1.78
N TRP A 290 -24.45 6.64 2.78
CA TRP A 290 -23.05 6.96 2.56
C TRP A 290 -22.30 5.86 1.81
N ASP A 291 -22.51 4.60 2.19
CA ASP A 291 -21.85 3.45 1.56
C ASP A 291 -22.36 3.19 0.13
N SER A 292 -23.62 3.56 -0.16
CA SER A 292 -24.20 3.50 -1.51
C SER A 292 -23.56 4.48 -2.52
N GLY A 293 -22.67 5.36 -2.08
CA GLY A 293 -21.89 6.24 -2.95
C GLY A 293 -22.69 7.41 -3.55
N PHE A 294 -23.87 7.72 -3.01
CA PHE A 294 -24.69 8.86 -3.46
C PHE A 294 -24.05 10.19 -3.01
N VAL A 295 -23.74 11.06 -3.96
CA VAL A 295 -23.01 12.31 -3.73
C VAL A 295 -23.99 13.46 -3.52
N MET A 296 -23.97 14.10 -2.35
CA MET A 296 -24.38 15.50 -2.24
C MET A 296 -23.39 16.34 -3.06
N PRO A 297 -23.84 17.25 -3.94
CA PRO A 297 -22.96 18.04 -4.79
C PRO A 297 -22.15 19.03 -3.94
N THR A 298 -21.01 18.59 -3.42
CA THR A 298 -20.09 19.46 -2.70
C THR A 298 -19.31 20.29 -3.71
N VAL A 299 -19.83 21.48 -3.99
CA VAL A 299 -19.14 22.53 -4.72
C VAL A 299 -18.00 23.04 -3.85
N ARG A 300 -16.80 22.53 -4.07
CA ARG A 300 -15.50 23.25 -3.96
C ARG A 300 -14.35 22.26 -4.11
N SER A 301 -13.79 22.21 -5.32
CA SER A 301 -12.37 21.89 -5.48
C SER A 301 -11.59 23.20 -5.35
N PRO A 302 -10.45 23.25 -4.65
CA PRO A 302 -9.52 24.35 -4.82
C PRO A 302 -9.07 24.36 -6.27
N LYS A 303 -9.07 25.54 -6.91
CA LYS A 303 -8.37 25.76 -8.17
C LYS A 303 -6.89 25.50 -7.89
N VAL A 304 -6.36 24.41 -8.43
CA VAL A 304 -4.92 24.31 -8.66
C VAL A 304 -4.61 25.42 -9.68
N THR A 305 -3.83 26.39 -9.27
CA THR A 305 -3.28 27.43 -10.14
C THR A 305 -2.49 26.73 -11.23
N LYS A 306 -2.99 26.82 -12.46
CA LYS A 306 -2.24 26.45 -13.65
C LYS A 306 -1.20 27.53 -13.86
N ASP A 307 0.07 27.19 -13.70
CA ASP A 307 1.15 28.02 -14.21
C ASP A 307 1.05 27.95 -15.75
N ALA A 308 0.65 29.08 -16.34
CA ALA A 308 0.32 29.18 -17.75
C ALA A 308 1.54 28.98 -18.67
N GLU A 309 2.76 29.06 -18.13
CA GLU A 309 4.01 28.94 -18.88
C GLU A 309 4.48 27.48 -19.04
N ALA A 310 3.87 26.50 -18.35
CA ALA A 310 4.11 25.07 -18.59
C ALA A 310 3.21 24.48 -19.70
N THR A 311 2.34 25.29 -20.30
CA THR A 311 1.29 24.86 -21.24
C THR A 311 1.75 24.78 -22.71
N ASP A 312 2.94 25.29 -23.02
CA ASP A 312 3.47 25.39 -24.39
C ASP A 312 4.38 24.21 -24.79
N MET A 313 3.89 22.99 -24.61
CA MET A 313 4.26 21.84 -25.47
C MET A 313 3.33 20.67 -25.16
N TYR A 314 2.09 20.72 -25.65
CA TYR A 314 1.38 19.48 -25.91
C TYR A 314 2.27 18.68 -26.88
N SER A 315 2.85 17.57 -26.41
CA SER A 315 3.51 16.65 -27.32
C SER A 315 2.51 16.33 -28.43
N THR A 316 2.92 16.52 -29.68
CA THR A 316 2.10 16.19 -30.87
C THR A 316 1.40 14.85 -30.71
N ASP A 317 2.08 13.90 -30.05
CA ASP A 317 1.60 12.60 -29.60
C ASP A 317 0.25 12.63 -28.86
N LEU A 318 0.08 13.50 -27.85
CA LEU A 318 -1.15 13.61 -27.07
C LEU A 318 -2.31 14.14 -27.92
N VAL A 319 -2.03 15.07 -28.83
CA VAL A 319 -3.05 15.60 -29.75
C VAL A 319 -3.47 14.55 -30.77
N THR A 320 -2.52 13.80 -31.33
CA THR A 320 -2.82 12.65 -32.20
C THR A 320 -3.59 11.56 -31.47
N GLU A 321 -3.22 11.27 -30.21
CA GLU A 321 -3.90 10.27 -29.43
C GLU A 321 -5.33 10.68 -29.12
N ARG A 322 -5.57 11.93 -28.73
CA ARG A 322 -6.92 12.43 -28.49
C ARG A 322 -7.81 12.29 -29.73
N LYS A 323 -7.29 12.67 -30.91
CA LYS A 323 -8.00 12.48 -32.19
C LYS A 323 -8.28 11.00 -32.49
N ARG A 324 -7.37 10.09 -32.12
CA ARG A 324 -7.56 8.64 -32.29
C ARG A 324 -8.62 8.09 -31.34
N LEU A 325 -8.67 8.58 -30.11
CA LEU A 325 -9.67 8.19 -29.12
C LEU A 325 -11.07 8.69 -29.50
N ASP A 326 -11.17 9.88 -30.12
CA ASP A 326 -12.44 10.41 -30.62
C ASP A 326 -13.00 9.64 -31.84
N SER A 327 -12.11 9.01 -32.61
CA SER A 327 -12.47 8.34 -33.88
C SER A 327 -12.63 6.82 -33.77
N SER A 328 -12.12 6.17 -32.72
CA SER A 328 -12.08 4.70 -32.61
C SER A 328 -12.74 4.18 -31.34
N THR A 329 -13.47 3.07 -31.47
CA THR A 329 -14.02 2.34 -30.32
C THR A 329 -12.89 1.62 -29.58
N THR A 330 -12.56 2.10 -28.38
CA THR A 330 -11.51 1.54 -27.51
C THR A 330 -12.10 0.76 -26.35
N ASP A 331 -11.43 -0.33 -25.95
CA ASP A 331 -11.85 -1.15 -24.80
C ASP A 331 -11.43 -0.51 -23.48
N LEU A 332 -10.30 0.21 -23.46
CA LEU A 332 -9.95 1.10 -22.36
C LEU A 332 -9.72 2.52 -22.89
N HIS A 333 -10.47 3.46 -22.33
CA HIS A 333 -10.35 4.89 -22.60
C HIS A 333 -10.05 5.63 -21.30
N VAL A 334 -8.91 6.31 -21.25
CA VAL A 334 -8.47 7.14 -20.12
C VAL A 334 -8.26 8.55 -20.65
N GLU A 335 -9.08 9.50 -20.21
CA GLU A 335 -9.04 10.89 -20.67
C GLU A 335 -8.82 11.86 -19.51
N SER A 336 -7.81 12.73 -19.68
CA SER A 336 -7.49 13.85 -18.80
C SER A 336 -7.51 13.49 -17.31
N VAL A 337 -6.89 12.37 -16.97
CA VAL A 337 -6.86 11.88 -15.60
C VAL A 337 -5.72 12.55 -14.83
N SER A 338 -6.07 13.23 -13.74
CA SER A 338 -5.11 13.77 -12.77
C SER A 338 -5.41 13.28 -11.36
N LYS A 339 -4.37 13.09 -10.55
CA LYS A 339 -4.48 12.74 -9.14
C LYS A 339 -3.47 13.50 -8.30
N SER A 340 -3.98 14.17 -7.27
CA SER A 340 -3.22 14.80 -6.20
C SER A 340 -3.47 14.10 -4.86
N PHE A 341 -2.41 13.93 -4.08
CA PHE A 341 -2.45 13.46 -2.70
C PHE A 341 -1.96 14.61 -1.80
N GLY A 342 -2.91 15.38 -1.28
CA GLY A 342 -2.58 16.61 -0.54
C GLY A 342 -1.91 17.64 -1.44
N LYS A 343 -0.64 17.96 -1.15
CA LYS A 343 0.17 18.89 -1.96
C LYS A 343 0.92 18.21 -3.11
N ASN A 344 1.05 16.88 -3.10
CA ASN A 344 1.82 16.16 -4.10
C ASN A 344 0.94 15.80 -5.31
N LEU A 345 1.28 16.31 -6.50
CA LEU A 345 0.64 15.96 -7.76
C LEU A 345 1.28 14.69 -8.32
N ALA A 346 0.65 13.54 -8.05
CA ALA A 346 1.18 12.24 -8.45
C ALA A 346 0.93 11.90 -9.93
N VAL A 347 -0.16 12.41 -10.50
CA VAL A 347 -0.51 12.23 -11.91
C VAL A 347 -1.13 13.51 -12.45
N ASP A 348 -0.65 14.00 -13.59
CA ASP A 348 -1.14 15.20 -14.24
C ASP A 348 -1.59 14.95 -15.69
N ASN A 349 -2.90 15.12 -15.91
CA ASN A 349 -3.58 15.19 -17.21
C ASN A 349 -3.16 14.09 -18.20
N VAL A 350 -3.11 12.86 -17.72
CA VAL A 350 -2.72 11.70 -18.54
C VAL A 350 -3.90 11.23 -19.37
N THR A 351 -3.66 11.04 -20.68
CA THR A 351 -4.65 10.58 -21.66
C THR A 351 -4.06 9.47 -22.52
N PHE A 352 -4.74 8.33 -22.62
CA PHE A 352 -4.39 7.21 -23.50
C PHE A 352 -5.56 6.24 -23.64
N GLY A 353 -5.51 5.39 -24.66
CA GLY A 353 -6.40 4.25 -24.76
C GLY A 353 -5.85 3.18 -25.68
N PHE A 354 -6.48 2.01 -25.68
CA PHE A 354 -6.03 0.88 -26.50
C PHE A 354 -7.20 -0.04 -26.86
N GLN A 355 -6.98 -0.82 -27.91
CA GLN A 355 -7.98 -1.68 -28.53
C GLN A 355 -7.81 -3.13 -28.08
N GLN A 356 -8.73 -3.97 -28.55
CA GLN A 356 -8.66 -5.41 -28.34
C GLN A 356 -7.41 -6.00 -29.04
N SER A 357 -6.74 -6.93 -28.37
CA SER A 357 -5.50 -7.58 -28.84
C SER A 357 -4.27 -6.67 -28.92
N GLU A 358 -4.29 -5.55 -28.18
CA GLU A 358 -3.17 -4.63 -28.06
C GLU A 358 -2.57 -4.71 -26.65
N ILE A 359 -1.23 -4.80 -26.55
CA ILE A 359 -0.51 -4.69 -25.29
C ILE A 359 0.09 -3.29 -25.18
N PHE A 360 -0.38 -2.54 -24.18
CA PHE A 360 0.10 -1.20 -23.86
C PHE A 360 1.00 -1.21 -22.61
N ALA A 361 2.24 -0.76 -22.74
CA ALA A 361 3.16 -0.64 -21.61
C ALA A 361 3.29 0.80 -21.11
N LEU A 362 3.00 1.00 -19.83
CA LEU A 362 3.32 2.21 -19.08
C LEU A 362 4.73 2.07 -18.49
N LEU A 363 5.69 2.73 -19.14
CA LEU A 363 7.10 2.76 -18.77
C LEU A 363 7.41 4.03 -17.98
N GLY A 364 8.16 3.92 -16.89
CA GLY A 364 8.53 5.08 -16.06
C GLY A 364 9.41 4.68 -14.89
N PRO A 365 10.16 5.62 -14.30
CA PRO A 365 10.92 5.34 -13.09
C PRO A 365 9.99 5.09 -11.89
N ASN A 366 10.55 4.65 -10.77
CA ASN A 366 9.81 4.56 -9.51
C ASN A 366 9.36 5.96 -9.07
N GLY A 367 8.12 6.08 -8.59
CA GLY A 367 7.53 7.37 -8.24
C GLY A 367 6.85 8.13 -9.39
N ALA A 368 6.95 7.66 -10.64
CA ALA A 368 6.36 8.32 -11.80
C ALA A 368 4.82 8.35 -11.87
N GLY A 369 4.11 7.76 -10.91
CA GLY A 369 2.64 7.70 -10.89
C GLY A 369 2.01 6.49 -11.59
N LYS A 370 2.79 5.52 -12.09
CA LYS A 370 2.30 4.29 -12.77
C LYS A 370 1.24 3.54 -11.94
N SER A 371 1.57 3.20 -10.69
CA SER A 371 0.66 2.50 -9.77
C SER A 371 -0.56 3.34 -9.40
N THR A 372 -0.43 4.67 -9.40
CA THR A 372 -1.57 5.59 -9.19
C THR A 372 -2.53 5.55 -10.38
N ILE A 373 -2.00 5.53 -11.61
CA ILE A 373 -2.80 5.39 -12.84
C ILE A 373 -3.55 4.05 -12.85
N THR A 374 -2.87 2.93 -12.59
CA THR A 374 -3.53 1.62 -12.52
C THR A 374 -4.54 1.56 -11.39
N SER A 375 -4.29 2.17 -10.22
CA SER A 375 -5.27 2.26 -9.12
C SER A 375 -6.53 3.04 -9.50
N MET A 376 -6.40 4.08 -10.34
CA MET A 376 -7.55 4.80 -10.88
C MET A 376 -8.33 3.96 -11.91
N ILE A 377 -7.64 3.20 -12.76
CA ILE A 377 -8.28 2.26 -13.70
C ILE A 377 -9.04 1.16 -12.95
N ARG A 378 -8.47 0.62 -11.86
CA ARG A 378 -9.15 -0.36 -10.97
C ARG A 378 -10.37 0.23 -10.25
N GLY A 379 -10.42 1.56 -10.15
CA GLY A 379 -11.42 2.27 -9.37
C GLY A 379 -11.18 2.20 -7.86
N ASP A 380 -9.96 1.91 -7.42
CA ASP A 380 -9.57 1.95 -6.01
C ASP A 380 -9.38 3.40 -5.55
N VAL A 381 -8.85 4.23 -6.45
CA VAL A 381 -8.62 5.66 -6.22
C VAL A 381 -9.46 6.47 -7.20
N LYS A 382 -10.21 7.47 -6.70
CA LYS A 382 -10.93 8.42 -7.55
C LYS A 382 -9.98 9.49 -8.09
N PRO A 383 -10.07 9.87 -9.38
CA PRO A 383 -9.37 11.03 -9.92
C PRO A 383 -9.73 12.31 -9.15
N SER A 384 -8.80 13.28 -9.11
CA SER A 384 -9.04 14.58 -8.45
C SER A 384 -9.85 15.55 -9.31
N THR A 385 -9.84 15.38 -10.64
CA THR A 385 -10.46 16.31 -11.59
C THR A 385 -11.83 15.83 -12.07
N SER A 386 -12.82 16.73 -12.12
CA SER A 386 -14.19 16.41 -12.57
C SER A 386 -14.29 15.99 -14.04
N ASN A 387 -13.41 16.52 -14.88
CA ASN A 387 -13.36 16.30 -16.33
C ASN A 387 -12.65 14.99 -16.71
N SER A 388 -12.22 14.20 -15.73
CA SER A 388 -11.61 12.89 -16.00
C SER A 388 -12.66 11.86 -16.39
N ALA A 389 -12.37 11.11 -17.45
CA ALA A 389 -13.17 9.99 -17.90
C ALA A 389 -12.30 8.72 -17.96
N ILE A 390 -12.80 7.65 -17.35
CA ILE A 390 -12.20 6.32 -17.44
C ILE A 390 -13.33 5.36 -17.82
N ASN A 391 -13.27 4.83 -19.04
CA ASN A 391 -14.26 3.89 -19.57
C ASN A 391 -13.58 2.54 -19.86
N ILE A 392 -14.18 1.46 -19.38
CA ILE A 392 -13.71 0.08 -19.49
C ILE A 392 -14.81 -0.72 -20.17
N ALA A 393 -14.53 -1.30 -21.34
CA ALA A 393 -15.49 -2.02 -22.18
C ALA A 393 -16.81 -1.25 -22.40
N GLY A 394 -16.72 0.07 -22.61
CA GLY A 394 -17.88 0.96 -22.79
C GLY A 394 -18.60 1.38 -21.50
N HIS A 395 -18.14 0.94 -20.32
CA HIS A 395 -18.69 1.33 -19.03
C HIS A 395 -17.78 2.29 -18.28
N SER A 396 -18.32 3.42 -17.82
CA SER A 396 -17.53 4.34 -17.00
C SER A 396 -17.32 3.79 -15.59
N ILE A 397 -16.08 3.77 -15.11
CA ILE A 397 -15.75 3.34 -13.74
C ILE A 397 -16.39 4.24 -12.67
N ARG A 398 -16.73 5.49 -13.03
CA ARG A 398 -17.33 6.48 -12.12
C ARG A 398 -18.83 6.27 -11.95
N THR A 399 -19.56 6.00 -13.03
CA THR A 399 -21.02 5.89 -13.00
C THR A 399 -21.50 4.45 -12.89
N ASN A 400 -20.79 3.49 -13.50
CA ASN A 400 -21.14 2.08 -13.51
C ASN A 400 -19.93 1.21 -13.17
N ALA A 401 -19.43 1.38 -11.94
CA ALA A 401 -18.24 0.71 -11.45
C ALA A 401 -18.37 -0.83 -11.47
N VAL A 402 -19.57 -1.37 -11.19
CA VAL A 402 -19.78 -2.82 -11.12
C VAL A 402 -19.63 -3.46 -12.51
N ALA A 403 -20.26 -2.90 -13.54
CA ALA A 403 -20.15 -3.42 -14.91
C ALA A 403 -18.72 -3.25 -15.46
N ALA A 404 -18.08 -2.11 -15.17
CA ALA A 404 -16.68 -1.87 -15.54
C ALA A 404 -15.73 -2.88 -14.90
N ARG A 405 -15.86 -3.13 -13.59
CA ARG A 405 -15.04 -4.10 -12.83
C ARG A 405 -15.30 -5.56 -13.24
N ALA A 406 -16.52 -5.89 -13.65
CA ALA A 406 -16.84 -7.21 -14.17
C ALA A 406 -16.02 -7.55 -15.42
N SER A 407 -15.74 -6.55 -16.26
CA SER A 407 -14.94 -6.69 -17.48
C SER A 407 -13.42 -6.54 -17.27
N LEU A 408 -12.97 -6.29 -16.03
CA LEU A 408 -11.60 -5.98 -15.66
C LEU A 408 -10.93 -7.12 -14.88
N GLY A 409 -9.79 -7.60 -15.40
CA GLY A 409 -8.85 -8.48 -14.72
C GLY A 409 -7.69 -7.68 -14.16
N VAL A 410 -7.23 -7.98 -12.95
CA VAL A 410 -6.16 -7.25 -12.28
C VAL A 410 -5.15 -8.23 -11.70
N CYS A 411 -3.88 -8.10 -12.07
CA CYS A 411 -2.75 -8.72 -11.40
C CYS A 411 -1.99 -7.64 -10.62
N PRO A 412 -2.09 -7.58 -9.29
CA PRO A 412 -1.39 -6.59 -8.46
C PRO A 412 0.12 -6.85 -8.42
N GLN A 413 0.91 -5.90 -7.90
CA GLN A 413 2.36 -6.05 -7.74
C GLN A 413 2.72 -7.19 -6.77
N PHE A 414 1.99 -7.32 -5.65
CA PHE A 414 2.24 -8.35 -4.65
C PHE A 414 1.33 -9.57 -4.85
N ASP A 415 1.92 -10.76 -4.76
CA ASP A 415 1.17 -12.01 -4.86
C ASP A 415 0.34 -12.26 -3.59
N SER A 416 -0.95 -12.54 -3.77
CA SER A 416 -1.82 -12.95 -2.68
C SER A 416 -1.59 -14.43 -2.35
N ALA A 417 -0.67 -14.72 -1.43
CA ALA A 417 -0.46 -16.09 -0.95
C ALA A 417 -1.51 -16.48 0.09
N ASP A 418 -2.40 -17.42 -0.25
CA ASP A 418 -3.45 -17.93 0.64
C ASP A 418 -3.18 -19.37 1.11
N VAL A 419 -3.96 -19.87 2.07
CA VAL A 419 -3.90 -21.24 2.64
C VAL A 419 -4.58 -22.27 1.72
N LEU A 420 -5.01 -21.87 0.53
CA LEU A 420 -5.71 -22.71 -0.45
C LEU A 420 -4.75 -23.35 -1.45
N THR A 421 -5.17 -24.45 -2.07
CA THR A 421 -4.48 -25.01 -3.24
C THR A 421 -4.68 -24.13 -4.48
N VAL A 422 -3.84 -24.29 -5.50
CA VAL A 422 -3.97 -23.59 -6.79
C VAL A 422 -5.38 -23.75 -7.37
N GLN A 423 -5.88 -24.99 -7.42
CA GLN A 423 -7.21 -25.29 -7.96
C GLN A 423 -8.33 -24.64 -7.13
N GLU A 424 -8.25 -24.74 -5.81
CA GLU A 424 -9.24 -24.15 -4.91
C GLU A 424 -9.26 -22.63 -5.00
N THR A 425 -8.09 -22.00 -5.11
CA THR A 425 -7.94 -20.55 -5.29
C THR A 425 -8.66 -20.10 -6.56
N LEU A 426 -8.40 -20.77 -7.69
CA LEU A 426 -9.04 -20.41 -8.96
C LEU A 426 -10.56 -20.67 -8.95
N ARG A 427 -11.00 -21.79 -8.36
CA ARG A 427 -12.43 -22.07 -8.17
C ARG A 427 -13.12 -21.01 -7.30
N PHE A 428 -12.45 -20.56 -6.24
CA PHE A 428 -12.96 -19.53 -5.35
C PHE A 428 -13.18 -18.21 -6.11
N PHE A 429 -12.18 -17.74 -6.86
CA PHE A 429 -12.32 -16.54 -7.67
C PHE A 429 -13.35 -16.70 -8.81
N ALA A 430 -13.49 -17.89 -9.39
CA ALA A 430 -14.49 -18.15 -10.44
C ALA A 430 -15.92 -18.04 -9.91
N LYS A 431 -16.17 -18.52 -8.68
CA LYS A 431 -17.46 -18.37 -8.00
C LYS A 431 -17.78 -16.90 -7.73
N ILE A 432 -16.80 -16.12 -7.23
CA ILE A 432 -16.97 -14.69 -6.97
C ILE A 432 -17.30 -13.91 -8.25
N ARG A 433 -16.65 -14.26 -9.36
CA ARG A 433 -16.88 -13.66 -10.67
C ARG A 433 -18.18 -14.11 -11.33
N GLY A 434 -18.91 -15.06 -10.75
CA GLY A 434 -20.18 -15.55 -11.30
C GLY A 434 -20.02 -16.37 -12.58
N VAL A 435 -18.91 -17.08 -12.76
CA VAL A 435 -18.68 -17.94 -13.93
C VAL A 435 -19.65 -19.13 -13.90
N LEU A 436 -20.34 -19.39 -15.01
CA LEU A 436 -21.32 -20.49 -15.12
C LEU A 436 -20.63 -21.87 -15.08
N ASP A 437 -19.65 -22.10 -15.96
CA ASP A 437 -18.86 -23.33 -16.00
C ASP A 437 -17.50 -23.11 -15.34
N ILE A 438 -17.48 -23.29 -14.02
CA ILE A 438 -16.30 -23.06 -13.18
C ILE A 438 -15.19 -24.04 -13.54
N GLU A 439 -15.50 -25.33 -13.70
CA GLU A 439 -14.48 -26.36 -13.90
C GLU A 439 -13.79 -26.21 -15.25
N HIS A 440 -14.56 -25.93 -16.32
CA HIS A 440 -13.98 -25.66 -17.63
C HIS A 440 -13.11 -24.41 -17.63
N ASN A 441 -13.58 -23.31 -17.00
CA ASN A 441 -12.80 -22.07 -16.91
C ASN A 441 -11.50 -22.27 -16.14
N VAL A 442 -11.56 -22.93 -14.98
CA VAL A 442 -10.38 -23.22 -14.15
C VAL A 442 -9.39 -24.11 -14.89
N ALA A 443 -9.84 -25.19 -15.55
CA ALA A 443 -8.97 -26.05 -16.33
C ALA A 443 -8.27 -25.30 -17.46
N THR A 444 -9.00 -24.44 -18.17
CA THR A 444 -8.46 -23.62 -19.26
C THR A 444 -7.41 -22.62 -18.76
N VAL A 445 -7.68 -21.96 -17.62
CA VAL A 445 -6.75 -21.00 -17.01
C VAL A 445 -5.49 -21.68 -16.49
N ILE A 446 -5.61 -22.85 -15.85
CA ILE A 446 -4.46 -23.65 -15.39
C ILE A 446 -3.55 -24.02 -16.57
N LEU A 447 -4.15 -24.46 -17.68
CA LEU A 447 -3.40 -24.82 -18.88
C LEU A 447 -2.73 -23.60 -19.51
N ALA A 448 -3.44 -22.47 -19.64
CA ALA A 448 -2.92 -21.24 -20.23
C ALA A 448 -1.72 -20.66 -19.45
N CYS A 449 -1.75 -20.73 -18.12
CA CYS A 449 -0.66 -20.24 -17.27
C CYS A 449 0.43 -21.30 -17.00
N GLY A 450 0.30 -22.51 -17.54
CA GLY A 450 1.25 -23.61 -17.33
C GLY A 450 1.36 -24.02 -15.85
N LEU A 451 0.23 -24.10 -15.16
CA LEU A 451 0.14 -24.42 -13.73
C LEU A 451 -0.24 -25.88 -13.44
N SER A 452 -0.35 -26.72 -14.48
CA SER A 452 -0.88 -28.09 -14.40
C SER A 452 -0.20 -28.95 -13.34
N GLU A 453 1.12 -28.85 -13.20
CA GLU A 453 1.93 -29.63 -12.24
C GLU A 453 1.63 -29.25 -10.77
N TRP A 454 1.23 -28.00 -10.52
CA TRP A 454 1.04 -27.45 -9.17
C TRP A 454 -0.42 -27.36 -8.74
N THR A 455 -1.35 -27.93 -9.52
CA THR A 455 -2.81 -27.83 -9.32
C THR A 455 -3.25 -28.16 -7.89
N LYS A 456 -2.67 -29.19 -7.27
CA LYS A 456 -3.01 -29.66 -5.90
C LYS A 456 -2.08 -29.09 -4.81
N GLN A 457 -1.10 -28.28 -5.18
CA GLN A 457 -0.14 -27.71 -4.23
C GLN A 457 -0.73 -26.45 -3.58
N LEU A 458 -0.43 -26.27 -2.29
CA LEU A 458 -0.80 -25.07 -1.54
C LEU A 458 -0.08 -23.85 -2.11
N ALA A 459 -0.80 -22.74 -2.30
CA ALA A 459 -0.26 -21.50 -2.87
C ALA A 459 0.96 -20.98 -2.09
N GLN A 460 0.97 -21.13 -0.76
CA GLN A 460 2.12 -20.77 0.08
C GLN A 460 3.40 -21.54 -0.23
N LYS A 461 3.29 -22.80 -0.64
CA LYS A 461 4.44 -23.70 -0.93
C LYS A 461 4.98 -23.53 -2.34
N LEU A 462 4.38 -22.66 -3.17
CA LEU A 462 4.87 -22.40 -4.52
C LEU A 462 6.14 -21.53 -4.47
N SER A 463 7.01 -21.69 -5.48
CA SER A 463 8.11 -20.77 -5.73
C SER A 463 7.58 -19.38 -6.09
N GLY A 464 8.38 -18.33 -5.93
CA GLY A 464 7.97 -16.96 -6.28
C GLY A 464 7.44 -16.84 -7.70
N GLY A 465 8.12 -17.43 -8.69
CA GLY A 465 7.66 -17.44 -10.07
C GLY A 465 6.33 -18.16 -10.31
N THR A 466 6.09 -19.27 -9.62
CA THR A 466 4.82 -20.00 -9.73
C THR A 466 3.69 -19.29 -8.98
N LYS A 467 3.98 -18.58 -7.88
CA LYS A 467 3.03 -17.66 -7.23
C LYS A 467 2.62 -16.53 -8.17
N ARG A 468 3.56 -15.97 -8.92
CA ARG A 468 3.28 -14.93 -9.90
C ARG A 468 2.38 -15.42 -11.03
N LYS A 469 2.63 -16.64 -11.54
CA LYS A 469 1.75 -17.30 -12.51
C LYS A 469 0.35 -17.53 -11.93
N LEU A 470 0.23 -17.88 -10.65
CA LEU A 470 -1.05 -18.00 -9.98
C LEU A 470 -1.79 -16.65 -9.88
N SER A 471 -1.11 -15.57 -9.51
CA SER A 471 -1.68 -14.22 -9.49
C SER A 471 -2.20 -13.80 -10.86
N LEU A 472 -1.42 -14.10 -11.92
CA LEU A 472 -1.85 -13.88 -13.29
C LEU A 472 -3.06 -14.76 -13.65
N ALA A 473 -3.08 -16.03 -13.26
CA ALA A 473 -4.19 -16.94 -13.48
C ALA A 473 -5.48 -16.43 -12.84
N VAL A 474 -5.42 -15.93 -11.59
CA VAL A 474 -6.55 -15.30 -10.90
C VAL A 474 -7.09 -14.10 -11.69
N ALA A 475 -6.22 -13.28 -12.27
CA ALA A 475 -6.62 -12.14 -13.08
C ALA A 475 -7.35 -12.52 -14.38
N LEU A 476 -7.22 -13.76 -14.87
CA LEU A 476 -7.86 -14.25 -16.09
C LEU A 476 -9.19 -14.98 -15.87
N VAL A 477 -9.46 -15.37 -14.63
CA VAL A 477 -10.69 -16.06 -14.27
C VAL A 477 -11.89 -15.21 -14.70
N GLY A 478 -12.86 -15.85 -15.36
CA GLY A 478 -14.05 -15.15 -15.89
C GLY A 478 -13.83 -14.43 -17.23
N ASN A 479 -12.68 -14.62 -17.89
CA ASN A 479 -12.39 -14.09 -19.22
C ASN A 479 -12.59 -12.57 -19.37
N PRO A 480 -11.94 -11.72 -18.54
CA PRO A 480 -12.08 -10.28 -18.64
C PRO A 480 -11.57 -9.74 -19.98
N ARG A 481 -12.24 -8.69 -20.49
CA ARG A 481 -11.89 -7.99 -21.74
C ARG A 481 -10.64 -7.13 -21.59
N VAL A 482 -10.49 -6.47 -20.43
CA VAL A 482 -9.34 -5.62 -20.11
C VAL A 482 -8.53 -6.25 -18.98
N LEU A 483 -7.22 -6.34 -19.16
CA LEU A 483 -6.29 -6.90 -18.18
C LEU A 483 -5.29 -5.83 -17.74
N VAL A 484 -5.17 -5.59 -16.43
CA VAL A 484 -4.22 -4.66 -15.83
C VAL A 484 -3.16 -5.45 -15.07
N LEU A 485 -1.90 -5.29 -15.43
CA LEU A 485 -0.76 -5.99 -14.85
C LEU A 485 0.18 -4.96 -14.21
N ASP A 486 0.28 -4.98 -12.87
CA ASP A 486 1.14 -4.06 -12.14
C ASP A 486 2.51 -4.73 -11.85
N GLU A 487 3.55 -4.33 -12.58
CA GLU A 487 4.91 -4.88 -12.52
C GLU A 487 4.97 -6.43 -12.48
N PRO A 488 4.45 -7.13 -13.51
CA PRO A 488 4.27 -8.59 -13.51
C PRO A 488 5.58 -9.37 -13.43
N SER A 489 6.70 -8.84 -13.94
CA SER A 489 8.01 -9.52 -13.86
C SER A 489 8.85 -9.16 -12.64
N SER A 490 8.37 -8.28 -11.75
CA SER A 490 9.11 -7.91 -10.54
C SER A 490 9.38 -9.15 -9.69
N ALA A 491 10.62 -9.29 -9.19
CA ALA A 491 11.09 -10.42 -8.37
C ALA A 491 11.10 -11.82 -9.04
N LEU A 492 11.10 -11.89 -10.38
CA LEU A 492 11.31 -13.15 -11.12
C LEU A 492 12.75 -13.32 -11.59
N ASP A 493 13.23 -14.57 -11.59
CA ASP A 493 14.48 -14.93 -12.27
C ASP A 493 14.32 -14.84 -13.80
N ALA A 494 15.45 -14.75 -14.52
CA ALA A 494 15.45 -14.53 -15.97
C ALA A 494 14.67 -15.61 -16.75
N ASN A 495 14.69 -16.86 -16.29
CA ASN A 495 13.97 -17.94 -16.97
C ASN A 495 12.46 -17.88 -16.71
N ALA A 496 12.05 -17.64 -15.46
CA ALA A 496 10.64 -17.42 -15.12
C ALA A 496 10.07 -16.18 -15.83
N LYS A 497 10.84 -15.08 -15.93
CA LYS A 497 10.48 -13.87 -16.67
C LYS A 497 10.14 -14.17 -18.12
N ARG A 498 11.03 -14.86 -18.85
CA ARG A 498 10.78 -15.25 -20.25
C ARG A 498 9.58 -16.17 -20.42
N THR A 499 9.36 -17.07 -19.46
CA THR A 499 8.19 -17.96 -19.47
C THR A 499 6.89 -17.17 -19.28
N LEU A 500 6.88 -16.24 -18.33
CA LEU A 500 5.75 -15.34 -18.10
C LEU A 500 5.43 -14.52 -19.35
N TRP A 501 6.45 -13.99 -20.02
CA TRP A 501 6.28 -13.20 -21.23
C TRP A 501 5.59 -13.97 -22.36
N ARG A 502 5.98 -15.23 -22.58
CA ARG A 502 5.31 -16.10 -23.57
C ARG A 502 3.84 -16.37 -23.21
N CYS A 503 3.55 -16.56 -21.92
CA CYS A 503 2.17 -16.69 -21.45
C CYS A 503 1.38 -15.40 -21.73
N LEU A 504 1.93 -14.23 -21.39
CA LEU A 504 1.29 -12.93 -21.60
C LEU A 504 1.00 -12.66 -23.08
N GLN A 505 1.95 -12.92 -23.98
CA GLN A 505 1.74 -12.77 -25.43
C GLN A 505 0.62 -13.68 -25.96
N THR A 506 0.51 -14.90 -25.42
CA THR A 506 -0.57 -15.83 -25.81
C THR A 506 -1.92 -15.36 -25.32
N MET A 507 -1.96 -14.84 -24.08
CA MET A 507 -3.18 -14.41 -23.41
C MET A 507 -3.69 -13.03 -23.84
N ALA A 508 -2.81 -12.20 -24.41
CA ALA A 508 -3.19 -10.89 -24.93
C ALA A 508 -4.10 -10.99 -26.17
N LYS A 509 -4.06 -12.10 -26.91
CA LYS A 509 -4.93 -12.32 -28.07
C LYS A 509 -6.40 -12.25 -27.66
N GLY A 510 -7.15 -11.32 -28.24
CA GLY A 510 -8.56 -11.09 -27.93
C GLY A 510 -8.81 -10.27 -26.67
N ARG A 511 -7.78 -9.64 -26.08
CA ARG A 511 -7.90 -8.81 -24.87
C ARG A 511 -7.10 -7.52 -24.98
N ALA A 512 -7.55 -6.51 -24.26
CA ALA A 512 -6.86 -5.24 -24.14
C ALA A 512 -5.98 -5.30 -22.87
N VAL A 513 -4.65 -5.27 -23.00
CA VAL A 513 -3.73 -5.49 -21.86
C VAL A 513 -2.94 -4.21 -21.58
N VAL A 514 -2.97 -3.74 -20.33
CA VAL A 514 -2.05 -2.71 -19.83
C VAL A 514 -1.07 -3.30 -18.83
N LEU A 515 0.19 -3.01 -19.05
CA LEU A 515 1.34 -3.44 -18.25
C LEU A 515 2.02 -2.19 -17.68
N THR A 516 2.26 -2.13 -16.38
CA THR A 516 3.22 -1.18 -15.83
C THR A 516 4.56 -1.88 -15.66
N THR A 517 5.64 -1.23 -16.07
CA THR A 517 6.99 -1.74 -15.86
C THR A 517 7.99 -0.60 -15.74
N HIS A 518 9.09 -0.87 -15.05
CA HIS A 518 10.29 -0.04 -15.08
C HIS A 518 11.39 -0.68 -15.93
N SER A 519 11.16 -1.89 -16.47
CA SER A 519 12.10 -2.60 -17.33
C SER A 519 11.81 -2.28 -18.79
N MET A 520 12.73 -1.58 -19.45
CA MET A 520 12.63 -1.29 -20.88
C MET A 520 12.65 -2.57 -21.72
N GLU A 521 13.47 -3.56 -21.33
CA GLU A 521 13.52 -4.88 -21.97
C GLU A 521 12.13 -5.56 -21.97
N GLU A 522 11.39 -5.45 -20.85
CA GLU A 522 10.03 -5.96 -20.75
C GLU A 522 9.05 -5.21 -21.65
N ALA A 523 9.08 -3.88 -21.61
CA ALA A 523 8.24 -3.05 -22.46
C ALA A 523 8.48 -3.35 -23.94
N TYR A 524 9.73 -3.51 -24.37
CA TYR A 524 10.06 -3.80 -25.76
C TYR A 524 9.66 -5.21 -26.20
N ALA A 525 9.83 -6.20 -25.32
CA ALA A 525 9.53 -7.60 -25.63
C ALA A 525 8.02 -7.89 -25.68
N LEU A 526 7.22 -7.16 -24.90
CA LEU A 526 5.80 -7.44 -24.74
C LEU A 526 4.88 -6.43 -25.43
N ALA A 527 5.22 -5.15 -25.43
CA ALA A 527 4.28 -4.11 -25.81
C ALA A 527 4.23 -3.88 -27.31
N ASP A 528 3.02 -3.61 -27.81
CA ASP A 528 2.83 -3.06 -29.14
C ASP A 528 3.02 -1.53 -29.09
N ARG A 529 2.48 -0.91 -28.04
CA ARG A 529 2.54 0.53 -27.78
C ARG A 529 3.12 0.82 -26.40
N ILE A 530 3.94 1.86 -26.30
CA ILE A 530 4.63 2.25 -25.07
C ILE A 530 4.27 3.71 -24.76
N GLY A 531 3.89 3.97 -23.52
CA GLY A 531 3.74 5.30 -22.94
C GLY A 531 4.79 5.54 -21.88
N ILE A 532 5.63 6.57 -22.07
CA ILE A 532 6.64 6.98 -21.10
C ILE A 532 6.03 8.02 -20.16
N VAL A 533 6.01 7.71 -18.86
CA VAL A 533 5.36 8.52 -17.83
C VAL A 533 6.36 8.98 -16.79
N SER A 534 6.27 10.26 -16.41
CA SER A 534 6.89 10.86 -15.23
C SER A 534 5.96 11.94 -14.68
N SER A 535 5.01 11.55 -13.82
CA SER A 535 3.85 12.34 -13.37
C SER A 535 2.86 12.72 -14.50
N ARG A 536 3.36 13.05 -15.68
CA ARG A 536 2.62 13.28 -16.93
C ARG A 536 3.08 12.31 -18.02
N MET A 537 2.32 12.22 -19.11
CA MET A 537 2.72 11.45 -20.30
C MET A 537 3.77 12.24 -21.09
N LEU A 538 5.01 11.77 -21.11
CA LEU A 538 6.13 12.43 -21.80
C LEU A 538 6.19 12.07 -23.28
N ALA A 539 5.95 10.80 -23.61
CA ALA A 539 5.94 10.30 -24.98
C ALA A 539 4.99 9.11 -25.09
N LEU A 540 4.38 8.97 -26.26
CA LEU A 540 3.44 7.90 -26.55
C LEU A 540 3.59 7.47 -28.01
N GLY A 541 3.69 6.17 -28.27
CA GLY A 541 3.75 5.67 -29.65
C GLY A 541 3.93 4.16 -29.72
N ASP A 542 3.96 3.66 -30.96
CA ASP A 542 4.32 2.27 -31.24
C ASP A 542 5.80 2.03 -30.87
N ARG A 543 6.13 0.80 -30.46
CA ARG A 543 7.51 0.46 -30.05
C ARG A 543 8.55 0.78 -31.12
N GLU A 544 8.22 0.60 -32.40
CA GLU A 544 9.12 0.90 -33.52
C GLU A 544 9.23 2.41 -33.77
N ASP A 545 8.16 3.17 -33.56
CA ASP A 545 8.17 4.62 -33.74
C ASP A 545 8.99 5.31 -32.64
N LEU A 546 8.86 4.86 -31.40
CA LEU A 546 9.68 5.35 -30.30
C LEU A 546 11.16 5.01 -30.51
N LYS A 547 11.46 3.84 -31.08
CA LYS A 547 12.82 3.46 -31.46
C LYS A 547 13.37 4.33 -32.60
N LYS A 548 12.57 4.64 -33.62
CA LYS A 548 12.99 5.55 -34.70
C LYS A 548 13.27 6.97 -34.19
N ARG A 549 12.51 7.45 -33.20
CA ARG A 549 12.73 8.76 -32.57
C ARG A 549 14.06 8.84 -31.80
N ALA A 550 14.65 7.70 -31.45
CA ALA A 550 16.01 7.62 -30.90
C ALA A 550 17.08 8.06 -31.91
N GLY A 551 16.76 8.01 -33.20
CA GLY A 551 17.74 8.06 -34.28
C GLY A 551 18.31 6.68 -34.58
N GLU A 552 18.91 6.53 -35.77
CA GLU A 552 19.65 5.31 -36.15
C GLU A 552 21.10 5.35 -35.66
N ASN A 553 21.48 6.30 -34.80
CA ASN A 553 22.87 6.51 -34.38
C ASN A 553 23.48 5.26 -33.71
N PHE A 554 24.78 5.07 -33.93
CA PHE A 554 25.59 4.12 -33.20
C PHE A 554 26.12 4.77 -31.92
N TYR A 555 25.95 4.07 -30.81
CA TYR A 555 26.48 4.44 -29.50
C TYR A 555 27.74 3.65 -29.26
N VAL A 556 28.85 4.35 -29.09
CA VAL A 556 30.16 3.76 -28.82
C VAL A 556 30.57 4.08 -27.39
N HIS A 557 30.88 3.05 -26.63
CA HIS A 557 31.44 3.15 -25.29
C HIS A 557 32.88 2.65 -25.31
N LEU A 558 33.81 3.51 -24.91
CA LEU A 558 35.23 3.22 -24.80
C LEU A 558 35.63 3.18 -23.33
N VAL A 559 36.42 2.18 -22.96
CA VAL A 559 37.00 2.01 -21.62
C VAL A 559 38.52 2.03 -21.75
N SER A 560 39.15 3.03 -21.12
CA SER A 560 40.61 3.12 -21.03
C SER A 560 41.18 2.00 -20.14
N ALA A 561 42.36 1.49 -20.48
CA ALA A 561 43.10 0.50 -19.69
C ALA A 561 43.49 1.01 -18.28
N SER A 562 43.55 2.33 -18.09
CA SER A 562 43.87 2.96 -16.81
C SER A 562 42.62 3.26 -15.95
N SER A 563 41.42 2.86 -16.38
CA SER A 563 40.16 3.05 -15.64
C SER A 563 40.17 2.29 -14.30
N PRO A 564 39.76 2.90 -13.16
CA PRO A 564 39.11 4.21 -13.02
C PRO A 564 40.07 5.40 -12.82
N CYS A 565 41.39 5.18 -12.78
CA CYS A 565 42.41 6.18 -12.46
C CYS A 565 43.03 6.87 -13.69
N THR A 566 42.32 6.90 -14.82
CA THR A 566 42.79 7.47 -16.08
C THR A 566 43.16 8.95 -15.94
N THR A 567 44.32 9.33 -16.48
CA THR A 567 44.79 10.71 -16.43
C THR A 567 43.94 11.62 -17.34
N PRO A 568 43.78 12.91 -17.00
CA PRO A 568 43.06 13.85 -17.86
C PRO A 568 43.65 13.96 -19.28
N GLN A 569 44.97 13.78 -19.40
CA GLN A 569 45.68 13.84 -20.69
C GLN A 569 45.31 12.67 -21.62
N GLU A 570 45.19 11.45 -21.09
CA GLU A 570 44.72 10.28 -21.84
C GLU A 570 43.27 10.47 -22.32
N LEU A 571 42.40 10.99 -21.45
CA LEU A 571 41.02 11.30 -21.82
C LEU A 571 40.92 12.37 -22.91
N ASP A 572 41.74 13.41 -22.85
CA ASP A 572 41.74 14.47 -23.87
C ASP A 572 42.33 13.97 -25.20
N ALA A 573 43.32 13.08 -25.18
CA ALA A 573 43.81 12.42 -26.39
C ALA A 573 42.71 11.59 -27.07
N MET A 574 41.94 10.81 -26.29
CA MET A 574 40.79 10.06 -26.80
C MET A 574 39.70 10.98 -27.37
N LYS A 575 39.35 12.07 -26.68
CA LYS A 575 38.37 13.05 -27.18
C LYS A 575 38.82 13.72 -28.48
N THR A 576 40.10 14.08 -28.56
CA THR A 576 40.69 14.71 -29.76
C THR A 576 40.64 13.76 -30.94
N TRP A 577 40.94 12.48 -30.72
CA TRP A 577 40.83 11.45 -31.77
C TRP A 577 39.38 11.21 -32.22
N ILE A 578 38.42 11.19 -31.28
CA ILE A 578 36.98 11.06 -31.64
C ILE A 578 36.56 12.22 -32.53
N ALA A 579 36.94 13.45 -32.17
CA ALA A 579 36.60 14.65 -32.95
C ALA A 579 37.28 14.70 -34.32
N SER A 580 38.48 14.13 -34.48
CA SER A 580 39.18 14.09 -35.77
C SER A 580 38.71 12.94 -36.66
N SER A 581 38.32 11.81 -36.09
CA SER A 581 37.93 10.60 -36.83
C SER A 581 36.45 10.60 -37.23
N PHE A 582 35.59 11.26 -36.45
CA PHE A 582 34.14 11.31 -36.68
C PHE A 582 33.65 12.77 -36.66
N VAL A 583 33.40 13.32 -37.85
CA VAL A 583 33.06 14.75 -38.05
C VAL A 583 31.78 15.17 -37.33
N ASP A 584 30.83 14.24 -37.15
CA ASP A 584 29.52 14.49 -36.51
C ASP A 584 29.34 13.75 -35.17
N ALA A 585 30.43 13.34 -34.51
CA ALA A 585 30.33 12.63 -33.24
C ALA A 585 29.91 13.54 -32.07
N LYS A 586 28.88 13.12 -31.32
CA LYS A 586 28.44 13.81 -30.10
C LYS A 586 28.95 13.07 -28.86
N ILE A 587 29.90 13.68 -28.15
CA ILE A 587 30.43 13.12 -26.90
C ILE A 587 29.47 13.42 -25.74
N SER A 588 29.08 12.38 -24.99
CA SER A 588 28.23 12.52 -23.80
C SER A 588 28.98 13.22 -22.66
N ARG A 589 28.30 14.12 -21.93
CA ARG A 589 28.90 14.96 -20.87
C ARG A 589 29.41 14.18 -19.65
N GLY A 590 28.99 12.93 -19.46
CA GLY A 590 29.35 12.08 -18.32
C GLY A 590 30.57 11.18 -18.60
N THR A 591 31.75 11.75 -18.79
CA THR A 591 33.01 10.99 -18.78
C THR A 591 33.53 10.87 -17.34
N GLN A 592 33.32 9.73 -16.69
CA GLN A 592 33.86 9.46 -15.35
C GLN A 592 34.82 8.27 -15.39
N GLY A 593 35.96 8.41 -14.72
CA GLY A 593 36.91 7.32 -14.47
C GLY A 593 37.46 6.62 -15.72
N GLY A 594 37.80 7.34 -16.79
CA GLY A 594 38.40 6.71 -17.98
C GLY A 594 37.42 6.11 -18.99
N GLN A 595 36.12 6.33 -18.81
CA GLN A 595 35.09 5.87 -19.74
C GLN A 595 34.54 7.02 -20.59
N ILE A 596 34.44 6.80 -21.90
CA ILE A 596 33.89 7.77 -22.85
C ILE A 596 32.74 7.15 -23.63
N ARG A 597 31.60 7.87 -23.69
CA ARG A 597 30.46 7.54 -24.54
C ARG A 597 30.28 8.61 -25.60
N PHE A 598 30.14 8.20 -26.86
CA PHE A 598 29.82 9.12 -27.95
C PHE A 598 28.85 8.49 -28.95
N GLU A 599 28.09 9.35 -29.62
CA GLU A 599 27.14 8.99 -30.66
C GLU A 599 27.74 9.27 -32.04
N VAL A 600 27.62 8.32 -32.97
CA VAL A 600 28.01 8.46 -34.38
C VAL A 600 26.77 8.29 -35.26
N PRO A 601 26.49 9.18 -36.22
CA PRO A 601 25.40 8.98 -37.16
C PRO A 601 25.58 7.68 -37.96
N ALA A 602 24.49 6.92 -38.15
CA ALA A 602 24.53 5.71 -38.99
C ALA A 602 24.53 6.00 -40.49
N GLU A 603 24.15 7.22 -40.90
CA GLU A 603 24.23 7.62 -42.30
C GLU A 603 25.70 7.72 -42.74
N GLY A 604 26.15 6.73 -43.52
CA GLY A 604 27.51 6.67 -44.06
C GLY A 604 28.51 5.80 -43.28
N CYS A 605 28.13 5.25 -42.13
CA CYS A 605 28.98 4.38 -41.30
C CYS A 605 28.42 2.95 -41.26
N ASP A 606 29.14 1.99 -41.84
CA ASP A 606 28.85 0.56 -41.64
C ASP A 606 29.41 0.09 -40.28
N LEU A 607 28.65 -0.76 -39.57
CA LEU A 607 29.03 -1.30 -38.26
C LEU A 607 30.38 -2.01 -38.33
N VAL A 608 30.63 -2.76 -39.40
CA VAL A 608 31.91 -3.47 -39.60
C VAL A 608 33.05 -2.48 -39.84
N GLY A 609 32.80 -1.40 -40.57
CA GLY A 609 33.76 -0.32 -40.79
C GLY A 609 34.13 0.38 -39.48
N LEU A 610 33.11 0.71 -38.67
CA LEU A 610 33.30 1.34 -37.37
C LEU A 610 34.14 0.46 -36.42
N ILE A 611 33.84 -0.84 -36.35
CA ILE A 611 34.61 -1.79 -35.54
C ILE A 611 36.06 -1.90 -36.02
N ARG A 612 36.31 -1.92 -37.34
CA ARG A 612 37.69 -1.98 -37.88
C ARG A 612 38.51 -0.75 -37.51
N VAL A 613 37.91 0.44 -37.57
CA VAL A 613 38.58 1.69 -37.16
C VAL A 613 38.89 1.65 -35.66
N LEU A 614 37.95 1.21 -34.84
CA LEU A 614 38.16 1.09 -33.39
C LEU A 614 39.24 0.07 -33.03
N GLU A 615 39.27 -1.09 -33.69
CA GLU A 615 40.27 -2.13 -33.45
C GLU A 615 41.67 -1.69 -33.87
N GLY A 616 41.79 -0.96 -34.99
CA GLY A 616 43.07 -0.46 -35.48
C GLY A 616 43.75 0.53 -34.54
N VAL A 617 42.97 1.36 -33.84
CA VAL A 617 43.49 2.42 -32.97
C VAL A 617 43.44 2.03 -31.48
N LYS A 618 42.94 0.83 -31.16
CA LYS A 618 42.80 0.33 -29.79
C LYS A 618 44.10 0.39 -28.99
N ALA A 619 45.20 -0.10 -29.59
CA ALA A 619 46.52 -0.13 -28.95
C ALA A 619 47.15 1.27 -28.82
N GLU A 620 46.90 2.16 -29.78
CA GLU A 620 47.47 3.52 -29.82
C GLU A 620 46.77 4.47 -28.83
N LEU A 621 45.47 4.29 -28.60
CA LEU A 621 44.66 5.12 -27.69
C LEU A 621 44.62 4.59 -26.24
N GLY A 622 45.23 3.44 -25.95
CA GLY A 622 45.19 2.82 -24.63
C GLY A 622 43.79 2.32 -24.22
N VAL A 623 42.98 1.89 -25.19
CA VAL A 623 41.62 1.37 -24.95
C VAL A 623 41.68 -0.14 -24.68
N GLU A 624 41.14 -0.59 -23.54
CA GLU A 624 41.10 -2.02 -23.21
C GLU A 624 39.84 -2.69 -23.78
N PHE A 625 38.69 -2.04 -23.61
CA PHE A 625 37.39 -2.53 -24.07
C PHE A 625 36.62 -1.44 -24.83
N TYR A 626 35.91 -1.85 -25.87
CA TYR A 626 34.89 -1.03 -26.52
C TYR A 626 33.59 -1.81 -26.69
N SER A 627 32.48 -1.09 -26.69
CA SER A 627 31.16 -1.61 -27.02
C SER A 627 30.53 -0.70 -28.07
N VAL A 628 29.95 -1.31 -29.10
CA VAL A 628 29.19 -0.61 -30.13
C VAL A 628 27.77 -1.15 -30.13
N GLY A 629 26.81 -0.28 -29.88
CA GLY A 629 25.39 -0.60 -29.88
C GLY A 629 24.61 0.33 -30.81
N LYS A 630 23.45 -0.14 -31.29
CA LYS A 630 22.44 0.77 -31.83
C LYS A 630 21.64 1.39 -30.69
N ALA A 631 21.00 2.52 -30.98
CA ALA A 631 20.09 3.19 -30.06
C ALA A 631 19.11 2.20 -29.40
N THR A 632 19.12 2.16 -28.08
CA THR A 632 18.20 1.33 -27.28
C THR A 632 17.03 2.17 -26.77
N LEU A 633 15.92 1.52 -26.40
CA LEU A 633 14.82 2.23 -25.73
C LEU A 633 15.25 2.85 -24.39
N ASP A 634 16.29 2.32 -23.75
CA ASP A 634 16.87 2.84 -22.52
C ASP A 634 17.42 4.24 -22.74
N GLU A 635 18.14 4.45 -23.86
CA GLU A 635 18.69 5.75 -24.25
C GLU A 635 17.58 6.73 -24.66
N VAL A 636 16.55 6.25 -25.37
CA VAL A 636 15.35 7.07 -25.68
C VAL A 636 14.71 7.56 -24.40
N PHE A 637 14.50 6.66 -23.45
CA PHE A 637 13.91 6.95 -22.17
C PHE A 637 14.78 7.95 -21.40
N GLU A 638 16.09 7.73 -21.29
CA GLU A 638 17.00 8.67 -20.64
C GLU A 638 16.98 10.04 -21.31
N ASN A 639 17.01 10.10 -22.64
CA ASN A 639 17.00 11.36 -23.37
C ASN A 639 15.68 12.12 -23.20
N ILE A 640 14.54 11.43 -23.20
CA ILE A 640 13.23 12.02 -22.95
C ILE A 640 13.14 12.49 -21.50
N VAL A 641 13.51 11.64 -20.53
CA VAL A 641 13.48 11.99 -19.11
C VAL A 641 14.43 13.15 -18.81
N LYS A 642 15.63 13.21 -19.39
CA LYS A 642 16.56 14.36 -19.24
C LYS A 642 15.97 15.64 -19.83
N ARG A 643 15.46 15.59 -21.07
CA ARG A 643 14.84 16.77 -21.73
C ARG A 643 13.66 17.36 -20.96
N TYR A 644 12.86 16.50 -20.31
CA TYR A 644 11.65 16.93 -19.61
C TYR A 644 11.80 16.99 -18.08
N GLY A 645 12.87 16.42 -17.52
CA GLY A 645 13.17 16.35 -16.09
C GLY A 645 14.00 17.52 -15.57
N ASP A 646 14.83 18.14 -16.40
CA ASP A 646 15.60 19.35 -16.04
C ASP A 646 14.72 20.62 -15.85
N GLY A 647 13.38 20.47 -15.93
CA GLY A 647 12.41 21.54 -15.66
C GLY A 647 11.91 21.61 -14.21
N GLU A 648 12.21 20.63 -13.35
CA GLU A 648 11.89 20.69 -11.93
C GLU A 648 13.16 20.41 -11.11
N GLY A 649 13.53 21.37 -10.26
CA GLY A 649 14.88 21.54 -9.75
C GLY A 649 15.46 20.35 -8.99
N VAL A 650 16.69 20.00 -9.37
CA VAL A 650 17.68 19.43 -8.46
C VAL A 650 18.67 20.55 -8.16
N GLU A 651 18.31 21.43 -7.23
CA GLU A 651 19.30 22.20 -6.48
C GLU A 651 19.66 21.38 -5.22
N ALA A 652 20.93 20.93 -5.21
CA ALA A 652 21.78 20.48 -4.11
C ALA A 652 21.27 19.37 -3.16
#